data_AF-A0A2R6RVW3-F1
#
_entry.id   AF-A0A2R6RVW3-F1
#
_cell.length_a   1.000
_cell.length_b   1.000
_cell.length_c   1.000
_cell.angle_alpha   90.00
_cell.angle_beta   90.00
_cell.angle_gamma   90.00
#
_symmetry.space_group_name_H-M   'P 1'
#
loop_
_entity.id
_entity.type
_entity.pdbx_description
1 polymer ?
#
loop_
_entity_poly.entity_id
_entity_poly.type
_entity_poly.pdbx_seq_one_letter_code
_entity_poly.pdbx_strand_id
1 'polypeptide(L)'
;MSSIQTFLNMRSIGSSIPTDGPLPDSLLPLNISRNFDPQSLISAFGWKELTIGEWLRHVLDPDVSKSNAEYDLTLSPTWAERVLNVLARVWPACPRAVQEDVINLLKDKICIPTSAGLRTPQEAYFQNAHVFPDLPLITLPSGAPVKGPLEKFVQALGVRKHVELQIVFDRMLKAGDWSIVDLIKYLVAVQSTLSSEELDRLRLTPAFPKENGNADATSDKTRKTRSRAEHLYEPLDVFKELGLPVIDWGSKKWRGSSEEAKFLFLLGLRRFPPLDTVLGLAAGPDERIRGLALKYFLDNFAARYSDYQPASYSQLAFIPALKGRAPCMAKPGEVFASSTWASLGFMILNPNLQADAATKLGVKDHPPASFLVSLLEKSPPETEDVARLWFGAMATRTTDFAPRDLRSLSRLLIVPVTTLKDGEAKAGSAVRLIAPSQCYFKRDTNGQIHSKLFTFVDFGPQANQFLSACGTKHEPTVEEIAVILLEDPSRFWELADGRDNFLIELRNIAVNHRLLSPATLTRMKQGPIFLGSRRIKREKFKSKESSADLEEDENWEYEYGLFTPDKIVIADDTNAYRVFGDSIFACPQEDLLEDFYSEVGSRRLSSMVEEEYRTTTEIKGSRKAVEIRSLILERLPLFLHEHTHAKPRVPFSWLNNNTNFVVRTFGKLTVTKSLTYGEVRAVRNQDSSAVAMRVGRGPIELWLAGNDLVDMFEVSTSICRLLFDSPRASDALLFMTILSTDLRALRRRGYNVDRILQKQKTAAEDAARERAQQTALVPQDVLLAMAHASAAIDQRPGSPSSESALDNDVGLGREKIQPPHWMPKGNLKDNLDSWKRMLTSKNGSRPVSVPVLGAGSAAEPPSDHQSISSAPIPESANGSPSPLPPPTTPAPLLLSSSPPHTKTQAPLLSPPRPTASRPVTPAPLLSPPRPTASRPVTPGPTVTPRDHIGKLQFI
;
A
#
# COMPACT_ATOMS: atom_id res chain seq x y z
N MET A 1 -14.80 -68.21 99.21
CA MET A 1 -16.02 -67.42 98.94
C MET A 1 -15.70 -65.94 98.77
N SER A 2 -15.20 -65.24 99.80
CA SER A 2 -14.88 -63.80 99.74
C SER A 2 -13.86 -63.36 98.67
N SER A 3 -13.04 -64.28 98.15
CA SER A 3 -12.11 -64.03 97.04
C SER A 3 -12.76 -64.07 95.65
N ILE A 4 -13.92 -64.72 95.50
CA ILE A 4 -14.57 -64.93 94.20
C ILE A 4 -15.40 -63.70 93.85
N GLN A 5 -15.27 -63.23 92.62
CA GLN A 5 -15.94 -62.03 92.09
C GLN A 5 -16.52 -62.23 90.69
N THR A 6 -15.98 -63.17 89.91
CA THR A 6 -16.42 -63.46 88.54
C THR A 6 -16.75 -64.93 88.33
N PHE A 7 -17.50 -65.25 87.27
CA PHE A 7 -17.73 -66.62 86.81
C PHE A 7 -17.72 -66.70 85.27
N LEU A 8 -17.45 -67.88 84.72
CA LEU A 8 -17.39 -68.10 83.28
C LEU A 8 -18.72 -68.67 82.75
N ASN A 9 -19.44 -67.91 81.93
CA ASN A 9 -20.67 -68.38 81.28
C ASN A 9 -20.35 -69.20 80.02
N MET A 10 -20.37 -70.53 80.16
CA MET A 10 -20.13 -71.49 79.07
C MET A 10 -21.21 -71.48 77.96
N ARG A 11 -22.31 -70.72 78.12
CA ARG A 11 -23.38 -70.56 77.10
C ARG A 11 -23.28 -69.23 76.34
N SER A 12 -22.33 -68.35 76.68
CA SER A 12 -22.08 -67.06 76.01
C SER A 12 -20.65 -67.00 75.44
N ILE A 13 -20.08 -65.80 75.32
CA ILE A 13 -18.69 -65.53 74.91
C ILE A 13 -17.67 -66.32 75.75
N GLY A 14 -17.99 -66.62 77.02
CA GLY A 14 -17.14 -67.41 77.91
C GLY A 14 -16.80 -68.81 77.38
N SER A 15 -17.63 -69.38 76.49
CA SER A 15 -17.35 -70.62 75.77
C SER A 15 -16.08 -70.59 74.88
N SER A 16 -15.60 -69.40 74.53
CA SER A 16 -14.39 -69.23 73.70
C SER A 16 -13.11 -69.03 74.50
N ILE A 17 -13.18 -68.78 75.81
CA ILE A 17 -11.99 -68.62 76.66
C ILE A 17 -11.37 -70.00 76.94
N PRO A 18 -10.06 -70.21 76.71
CA PRO A 18 -9.40 -71.49 77.00
C PRO A 18 -9.45 -71.81 78.48
N THR A 19 -9.92 -73.01 78.83
CA THR A 19 -10.02 -73.47 80.22
C THR A 19 -8.77 -74.21 80.73
N ASP A 20 -7.78 -74.36 79.84
CA ASP A 20 -6.47 -74.98 80.06
C ASP A 20 -5.32 -73.96 80.20
N GLY A 21 -5.61 -72.66 80.07
CA GLY A 21 -4.66 -71.55 80.25
C GLY A 21 -4.88 -70.77 81.55
N PRO A 22 -4.15 -69.65 81.75
CA PRO A 22 -4.30 -68.80 82.93
C PRO A 22 -5.70 -68.17 83.01
N LEU A 23 -6.26 -68.21 84.22
CA LEU A 23 -7.58 -67.68 84.59
C LEU A 23 -7.46 -66.96 85.95
N PRO A 24 -8.19 -65.85 86.19
CA PRO A 24 -8.06 -65.09 87.43
C PRO A 24 -8.41 -65.90 88.69
N ASP A 25 -7.65 -65.71 89.78
CA ASP A 25 -7.95 -66.32 91.10
C ASP A 25 -9.32 -65.91 91.67
N SER A 26 -9.90 -64.82 91.17
CA SER A 26 -11.24 -64.35 91.51
C SER A 26 -12.36 -65.01 90.70
N LEU A 27 -12.04 -65.98 89.83
CA LEU A 27 -12.99 -66.73 89.02
C LEU A 27 -13.56 -67.93 89.79
N LEU A 28 -14.88 -68.09 89.78
CA LEU A 28 -15.57 -69.27 90.32
C LEU A 28 -15.08 -70.54 89.60
N PRO A 29 -14.52 -71.54 90.32
CA PRO A 29 -13.98 -72.74 89.69
C PRO A 29 -14.97 -73.45 88.77
N LEU A 30 -14.50 -73.87 87.58
CA LEU A 30 -15.37 -74.28 86.48
C LEU A 30 -16.22 -75.53 86.78
N ASN A 31 -15.74 -76.40 87.66
CA ASN A 31 -16.50 -77.57 88.14
C ASN A 31 -17.69 -77.19 89.03
N ILE A 32 -17.74 -75.95 89.53
CA ILE A 32 -18.84 -75.38 90.30
C ILE A 32 -19.71 -74.51 89.38
N SER A 33 -19.12 -73.58 88.61
CA SER A 33 -19.88 -72.62 87.79
C SER A 33 -20.81 -73.28 86.77
N ARG A 34 -20.42 -74.43 86.20
CA ARG A 34 -21.21 -75.18 85.21
C ARG A 34 -22.53 -75.74 85.77
N ASN A 35 -22.69 -75.84 87.09
CA ASN A 35 -23.86 -76.46 87.73
C ASN A 35 -24.94 -75.45 88.14
N PHE A 36 -24.70 -74.14 87.97
CA PHE A 36 -25.61 -73.07 88.35
C PHE A 36 -26.03 -72.24 87.14
N ASP A 37 -27.21 -71.62 87.22
CA ASP A 37 -27.60 -70.64 86.21
C ASP A 37 -26.90 -69.28 86.46
N PRO A 38 -26.34 -68.62 85.42
CA PRO A 38 -25.75 -67.29 85.51
C PRO A 38 -26.62 -66.26 86.23
N GLN A 39 -27.93 -66.24 86.00
CA GLN A 39 -28.81 -65.25 86.63
C GLN A 39 -28.95 -65.50 88.13
N SER A 40 -28.91 -66.76 88.58
CA SER A 40 -28.86 -67.12 89.99
C SER A 40 -27.54 -66.72 90.64
N LEU A 41 -26.41 -66.86 89.94
CA LEU A 41 -25.09 -66.43 90.46
C LEU A 41 -24.99 -64.90 90.60
N ILE A 42 -25.47 -64.16 89.59
CA ILE A 42 -25.49 -62.68 89.61
C ILE A 42 -26.39 -62.17 90.75
N SER A 43 -27.61 -62.70 90.86
CA SER A 43 -28.60 -62.21 91.84
C SER A 43 -28.31 -62.63 93.29
N ALA A 44 -27.73 -63.81 93.53
CA ALA A 44 -27.44 -64.28 94.89
C ALA A 44 -26.11 -63.76 95.47
N PHE A 45 -25.11 -63.49 94.63
CA PHE A 45 -23.75 -63.15 95.09
C PHE A 45 -23.20 -61.83 94.53
N GLY A 46 -23.87 -61.17 93.59
CA GLY A 46 -23.37 -59.97 92.92
C GLY A 46 -22.18 -60.20 91.99
N TRP A 47 -21.85 -61.47 91.70
CA TRP A 47 -20.75 -61.86 90.82
C TRP A 47 -21.05 -61.50 89.36
N LYS A 48 -20.00 -61.24 88.57
CA LYS A 48 -20.09 -60.84 87.15
C LYS A 48 -19.65 -61.96 86.21
N GLU A 49 -20.15 -61.96 84.97
CA GLU A 49 -19.55 -62.78 83.91
C GLU A 49 -18.16 -62.24 83.57
N LEU A 50 -17.14 -63.11 83.54
CA LEU A 50 -15.79 -62.73 83.11
C LEU A 50 -15.81 -62.31 81.64
N THR A 51 -15.55 -61.04 81.36
CA THR A 51 -15.53 -60.52 79.99
C THR A 51 -14.22 -60.86 79.26
N ILE A 52 -14.27 -60.84 77.93
CA ILE A 52 -13.09 -61.07 77.08
C ILE A 52 -11.97 -60.04 77.34
N GLY A 53 -12.34 -58.81 77.72
CA GLY A 53 -11.39 -57.74 78.06
C GLY A 53 -10.75 -57.90 79.45
N GLU A 54 -11.48 -58.43 80.43
CA GLU A 54 -10.92 -58.77 81.75
C GLU A 54 -9.99 -59.98 81.65
N TRP A 55 -10.40 -61.01 80.91
CA TRP A 55 -9.53 -62.16 80.60
C TRP A 55 -8.25 -61.71 79.87
N LEU A 56 -8.36 -60.89 78.83
CA LEU A 56 -7.20 -60.41 78.08
C LEU A 56 -6.25 -59.58 78.96
N ARG A 57 -6.77 -58.72 79.85
CA ARG A 57 -5.93 -58.00 80.83
C ARG A 57 -5.18 -58.94 81.77
N HIS A 58 -5.82 -60.02 82.23
CA HIS A 58 -5.19 -61.02 83.09
C HIS A 58 -4.12 -61.84 82.34
N VAL A 59 -4.35 -62.23 81.08
CA VAL A 59 -3.33 -62.89 80.24
C VAL A 59 -2.15 -61.96 79.94
N LEU A 60 -2.39 -60.64 79.89
CA LEU A 60 -1.36 -59.61 79.69
C LEU A 60 -0.73 -59.11 81.01
N ASP A 61 -1.12 -59.65 82.15
CA ASP A 61 -0.57 -59.26 83.45
C ASP A 61 0.90 -59.71 83.55
N PRO A 62 1.84 -58.81 83.92
CA PRO A 62 3.25 -59.15 84.02
C PRO A 62 3.55 -60.31 84.97
N ASP A 63 2.79 -60.50 86.05
CA ASP A 63 3.08 -61.54 87.03
C ASP A 63 2.50 -62.89 86.61
N VAL A 64 1.38 -62.88 85.88
CA VAL A 64 0.84 -64.06 85.19
C VAL A 64 1.79 -64.50 84.07
N SER A 65 2.25 -63.57 83.22
CA SER A 65 3.16 -63.88 82.11
C SER A 65 4.50 -64.46 82.58
N LYS A 66 5.08 -63.91 83.67
CA LYS A 66 6.31 -64.45 84.29
C LYS A 66 6.11 -65.85 84.90
N SER A 67 4.91 -66.21 85.34
CA SER A 67 4.67 -67.44 86.09
C SER A 67 4.88 -68.71 85.24
N ASN A 68 4.57 -68.65 83.95
CA ASN A 68 4.89 -69.70 82.98
C ASN A 68 5.03 -69.11 81.57
N ALA A 69 6.25 -69.18 81.02
CA ALA A 69 6.58 -68.68 79.69
C ALA A 69 5.81 -69.36 78.54
N GLU A 70 5.22 -70.55 78.75
CA GLU A 70 4.31 -71.18 77.77
C GLU A 70 3.05 -70.34 77.53
N TYR A 71 2.60 -69.58 78.52
CA TYR A 71 1.41 -68.71 78.48
C TYR A 71 1.74 -67.21 78.39
N ASP A 72 3.00 -66.85 78.17
CA ASP A 72 3.38 -65.46 77.85
C ASP A 72 3.06 -65.16 76.38
N LEU A 73 2.13 -64.22 76.15
CA LEU A 73 1.69 -63.81 74.81
C LEU A 73 2.82 -63.25 73.93
N THR A 74 3.89 -62.73 74.54
CA THR A 74 5.02 -62.07 73.88
C THR A 74 6.22 -62.98 73.65
N LEU A 75 6.23 -64.17 74.23
CA LEU A 75 7.31 -65.16 74.09
C LEU A 75 6.85 -66.47 73.43
N SER A 76 5.59 -66.90 73.63
CA SER A 76 5.06 -68.19 73.17
C SER A 76 4.24 -68.03 71.88
N PRO A 77 4.75 -68.45 70.69
CA PRO A 77 4.02 -68.28 69.43
C PRO A 77 2.75 -69.13 69.36
N THR A 78 2.75 -70.30 70.00
CA THR A 78 1.61 -71.22 70.07
C THR A 78 0.49 -70.68 70.95
N TRP A 79 0.83 -70.03 72.08
CA TRP A 79 -0.16 -69.33 72.91
C TRP A 79 -0.66 -68.05 72.24
N ALA A 80 0.23 -67.29 71.59
CA ALA A 80 -0.16 -66.15 70.76
C ALA A 80 -1.17 -66.54 69.67
N GLU A 81 -0.93 -67.65 68.94
CA GLU A 81 -1.92 -68.18 67.99
C GLU A 81 -3.26 -68.52 68.66
N ARG A 82 -3.25 -69.19 69.82
CA ARG A 82 -4.49 -69.52 70.56
C ARG A 82 -5.26 -68.26 70.95
N VAL A 83 -4.61 -67.28 71.58
CA VAL A 83 -5.25 -66.04 72.03
C VAL A 83 -5.78 -65.22 70.84
N LEU A 84 -5.01 -65.09 69.75
CA LEU A 84 -5.47 -64.41 68.53
C LEU A 84 -6.70 -65.10 67.92
N ASN A 85 -6.76 -66.43 67.90
CA ASN A 85 -7.92 -67.18 67.40
C ASN A 85 -9.16 -67.03 68.31
N VAL A 86 -8.97 -66.98 69.63
CA VAL A 86 -10.05 -66.71 70.59
C VAL A 86 -10.63 -65.32 70.37
N LEU A 87 -9.78 -64.29 70.32
CA LEU A 87 -10.20 -62.91 70.07
C LEU A 87 -10.87 -62.78 68.70
N ALA A 88 -10.30 -63.36 67.64
CA ALA A 88 -10.87 -63.35 66.30
C ALA A 88 -12.26 -64.01 66.19
N ARG A 89 -12.54 -65.05 67.00
CA ARG A 89 -13.85 -65.71 67.03
C ARG A 89 -14.92 -64.83 67.67
N VAL A 90 -14.56 -64.11 68.73
CA VAL A 90 -15.48 -63.20 69.46
C VAL A 90 -15.60 -61.84 68.75
N TRP A 91 -14.57 -61.42 68.00
CA TRP A 91 -14.44 -60.12 67.34
C TRP A 91 -15.71 -59.58 66.65
N PRO A 92 -16.46 -60.38 65.85
CA PRO A 92 -17.66 -59.89 65.15
C PRO A 92 -18.85 -59.59 66.09
N ALA A 93 -18.82 -60.10 67.32
CA ALA A 93 -19.86 -59.90 68.34
C ALA A 93 -19.45 -58.91 69.45
N CYS A 94 -18.18 -58.47 69.49
CA CYS A 94 -17.73 -57.45 70.43
C CYS A 94 -18.37 -56.08 70.14
N PRO A 95 -18.91 -55.36 71.15
CA PRO A 95 -19.23 -53.95 71.02
C PRO A 95 -17.99 -53.12 70.68
N ARG A 96 -18.16 -52.02 69.93
CA ARG A 96 -17.05 -51.19 69.43
C ARG A 96 -16.09 -50.70 70.52
N ALA A 97 -16.59 -50.33 71.70
CA ALA A 97 -15.74 -49.93 72.83
C ALA A 97 -14.82 -51.07 73.32
N VAL A 98 -15.28 -52.32 73.28
CA VAL A 98 -14.47 -53.51 73.60
C VAL A 98 -13.48 -53.84 72.49
N GLN A 99 -13.85 -53.59 71.22
CA GLN A 99 -12.92 -53.71 70.09
C GLN A 99 -11.77 -52.70 70.20
N GLU A 100 -12.06 -51.44 70.53
CA GLU A 100 -11.07 -50.37 70.71
C GLU A 100 -10.19 -50.62 71.97
N ASP A 101 -10.75 -51.16 73.06
CA ASP A 101 -10.01 -51.62 74.25
C ASP A 101 -9.02 -52.75 73.92
N VAL A 102 -9.49 -53.81 73.26
CA VAL A 102 -8.66 -54.96 72.83
C VAL A 102 -7.54 -54.54 71.87
N ILE A 103 -7.80 -53.60 70.94
CA ILE A 103 -6.74 -53.05 70.08
C ILE A 103 -5.70 -52.30 70.91
N ASN A 104 -6.12 -51.43 71.84
CA ASN A 104 -5.19 -50.65 72.66
C ASN A 104 -4.32 -51.52 73.59
N LEU A 105 -4.82 -52.67 74.05
CA LEU A 105 -4.06 -53.63 74.86
C LEU A 105 -2.96 -54.38 74.07
N LEU A 106 -3.08 -54.47 72.74
CA LEU A 106 -2.29 -55.39 71.91
C LEU A 106 -1.47 -54.72 70.79
N LYS A 107 -1.86 -53.53 70.30
CA LYS A 107 -1.22 -52.81 69.18
C LYS A 107 0.30 -52.62 69.34
N ASP A 108 0.79 -52.51 70.58
CA ASP A 108 2.19 -52.27 70.95
C ASP A 108 2.87 -53.52 71.54
N LYS A 109 2.20 -54.68 71.53
CA LYS A 109 2.72 -55.96 72.06
C LYS A 109 3.33 -56.80 70.94
N ILE A 110 4.38 -57.56 71.24
CA ILE A 110 5.05 -58.45 70.29
C ILE A 110 4.27 -59.78 70.18
N CYS A 111 3.03 -59.73 69.67
CA CYS A 111 2.05 -60.82 69.78
C CYS A 111 1.64 -61.46 68.44
N ILE A 112 2.21 -61.08 67.29
CA ILE A 112 1.89 -61.68 65.98
C ILE A 112 2.96 -62.69 65.55
N PRO A 113 2.63 -63.99 65.37
CA PRO A 113 3.57 -64.97 64.81
C PRO A 113 3.90 -64.70 63.34
N THR A 114 5.19 -64.54 63.00
CA THR A 114 5.66 -64.30 61.63
C THR A 114 6.84 -65.20 61.25
N SER A 115 7.16 -65.23 59.95
CA SER A 115 8.39 -65.82 59.40
C SER A 115 9.68 -65.36 60.08
N ALA A 116 9.70 -64.17 60.70
CA ALA A 116 10.85 -63.61 61.42
C ALA A 116 10.60 -63.50 62.94
N GLY A 117 9.91 -64.50 63.49
CA GLY A 117 9.58 -64.62 64.92
C GLY A 117 8.27 -63.91 65.30
N LEU A 118 8.03 -63.75 66.61
CA LEU A 118 6.96 -62.89 67.10
C LEU A 118 7.28 -61.42 66.78
N ARG A 119 6.26 -60.66 66.35
CA ARG A 119 6.37 -59.24 65.95
C ARG A 119 5.21 -58.42 66.50
N THR A 120 5.38 -57.10 66.53
CA THR A 120 4.28 -56.18 66.78
C THR A 120 3.30 -56.19 65.60
N PRO A 121 1.99 -55.95 65.81
CA PRO A 121 1.01 -55.85 64.73
C PRO A 121 1.43 -54.90 63.60
N GLN A 122 2.05 -53.76 63.93
CA GLN A 122 2.47 -52.76 62.94
C GLN A 122 3.74 -53.15 62.15
N GLU A 123 4.57 -54.08 62.67
CA GLU A 123 5.72 -54.64 61.95
C GLU A 123 5.33 -55.81 61.05
N ALA A 124 4.23 -56.51 61.33
CA ALA A 124 3.83 -57.72 60.62
C ALA A 124 3.07 -57.43 59.32
N TYR A 125 3.25 -58.32 58.33
CA TYR A 125 2.65 -58.22 57.00
C TYR A 125 1.81 -59.45 56.64
N PHE A 126 0.75 -59.27 55.86
CA PHE A 126 0.00 -60.39 55.28
C PHE A 126 0.80 -61.11 54.18
N GLN A 127 0.52 -62.39 53.96
CA GLN A 127 1.26 -63.25 53.01
C GLN A 127 1.20 -62.77 51.55
N ASN A 128 0.22 -61.94 51.19
CA ASN A 128 0.13 -61.30 49.86
C ASN A 128 1.13 -60.13 49.67
N ALA A 129 1.76 -59.64 50.74
CA ALA A 129 2.79 -58.60 50.70
C ALA A 129 4.20 -59.15 50.48
N HIS A 130 4.35 -60.34 49.88
CA HIS A 130 5.63 -61.03 49.65
C HIS A 130 6.49 -60.33 48.57
N VAL A 131 7.03 -59.15 48.91
CA VAL A 131 7.92 -58.33 48.07
C VAL A 131 9.39 -58.62 48.37
N PHE A 132 9.71 -59.01 49.61
CA PHE A 132 11.07 -59.27 50.09
C PHE A 132 11.10 -60.59 50.86
N PRO A 133 12.18 -61.39 50.77
CA PRO A 133 12.30 -62.64 51.53
C PRO A 133 12.35 -62.38 53.04
N ASP A 134 13.06 -61.34 53.47
CA ASP A 134 13.25 -60.98 54.88
C ASP A 134 12.09 -60.14 55.46
N LEU A 135 10.88 -60.27 54.90
CA LEU A 135 9.70 -59.58 55.42
C LEU A 135 9.02 -60.47 56.48
N PRO A 136 8.63 -59.92 57.65
CA PRO A 136 7.87 -60.65 58.67
C PRO A 136 6.43 -60.88 58.22
N LEU A 137 6.22 -61.94 57.43
CA LEU A 137 4.92 -62.38 56.93
C LEU A 137 4.22 -63.23 58.01
N ILE A 138 2.93 -63.00 58.28
CA ILE A 138 2.20 -63.80 59.29
C ILE A 138 2.29 -65.29 58.93
N THR A 139 2.78 -66.08 59.88
CA THR A 139 2.93 -67.53 59.76
C THR A 139 2.55 -68.13 61.11
N LEU A 140 1.36 -68.73 61.17
CA LEU A 140 0.86 -69.37 62.38
C LEU A 140 1.61 -70.69 62.62
N PRO A 141 2.04 -71.00 63.88
CA PRO A 141 2.68 -72.27 64.22
C PRO A 141 1.92 -73.53 63.79
N SER A 142 0.58 -73.51 63.74
CA SER A 142 -0.24 -74.61 63.22
C SER A 142 -0.17 -74.81 61.70
N GLY A 143 0.42 -73.86 60.96
CA GLY A 143 0.33 -73.78 59.50
C GLY A 143 -1.03 -73.32 58.95
N ALA A 144 -1.99 -72.96 59.82
CA ALA A 144 -3.32 -72.54 59.37
C ALA A 144 -3.28 -71.22 58.57
N PRO A 145 -4.08 -71.09 57.50
CA PRO A 145 -4.10 -69.88 56.68
C PRO A 145 -4.92 -68.76 57.35
N VAL A 146 -4.32 -67.57 57.48
CA VAL A 146 -4.98 -66.37 58.02
C VAL A 146 -6.09 -65.91 57.07
N LYS A 147 -7.35 -66.21 57.41
CA LYS A 147 -8.55 -65.93 56.60
C LYS A 147 -9.74 -65.55 57.48
N GLY A 148 -10.74 -64.88 56.89
CA GLY A 148 -12.06 -64.72 57.52
C GLY A 148 -12.02 -63.85 58.79
N PRO A 149 -12.61 -64.28 59.93
CA PRO A 149 -12.61 -63.49 61.16
C PRO A 149 -11.20 -63.14 61.66
N LEU A 150 -10.24 -64.04 61.54
CA LEU A 150 -8.86 -63.81 61.96
C LEU A 150 -8.16 -62.76 61.09
N GLU A 151 -8.35 -62.82 59.77
CA GLU A 151 -7.85 -61.80 58.84
C GLU A 151 -8.40 -60.41 59.18
N LYS A 152 -9.71 -60.31 59.42
CA LYS A 152 -10.37 -59.06 59.82
C LYS A 152 -9.86 -58.53 61.17
N PHE A 153 -9.64 -59.41 62.14
CA PHE A 153 -9.12 -59.03 63.45
C PHE A 153 -7.68 -58.53 63.38
N VAL A 154 -6.75 -59.28 62.76
CA VAL A 154 -5.35 -58.85 62.69
C VAL A 154 -5.14 -57.64 61.76
N GLN A 155 -6.00 -57.46 60.74
CA GLN A 155 -6.04 -56.20 59.98
C GLN A 155 -6.46 -55.02 60.87
N ALA A 156 -7.49 -55.18 61.69
CA ALA A 156 -7.92 -54.14 62.64
C ALA A 156 -6.88 -53.86 63.74
N LEU A 157 -6.03 -54.85 64.05
CA LEU A 157 -4.93 -54.73 65.02
C LEU A 157 -3.71 -53.96 64.47
N GLY A 158 -3.60 -53.77 63.15
CA GLY A 158 -2.55 -52.97 62.51
C GLY A 158 -1.66 -53.71 61.51
N VAL A 159 -1.91 -55.00 61.21
CA VAL A 159 -1.11 -55.76 60.25
C VAL A 159 -1.24 -55.18 58.84
N ARG A 160 -0.08 -54.96 58.19
CA ARG A 160 0.03 -54.29 56.90
C ARG A 160 -0.25 -55.23 55.72
N LYS A 161 -1.11 -54.81 54.78
CA LYS A 161 -1.42 -55.57 53.54
C LYS A 161 -0.46 -55.32 52.38
N HIS A 162 0.37 -54.26 52.47
CA HIS A 162 1.32 -53.83 51.43
C HIS A 162 2.59 -53.29 52.11
N VAL A 163 3.72 -53.29 51.41
CA VAL A 163 4.97 -52.70 51.93
C VAL A 163 5.00 -51.20 51.64
N GLU A 164 5.30 -50.42 52.68
CA GLU A 164 5.40 -48.96 52.64
C GLU A 164 6.42 -48.50 51.60
N LEU A 165 6.04 -47.55 50.74
CA LEU A 165 6.85 -47.10 49.59
C LEU A 165 8.26 -46.66 49.99
N GLN A 166 8.42 -46.03 51.16
CA GLN A 166 9.72 -45.58 51.65
C GLN A 166 10.69 -46.75 51.85
N ILE A 167 10.22 -47.88 52.37
CA ILE A 167 11.02 -49.11 52.57
C ILE A 167 11.42 -49.70 51.21
N VAL A 168 10.52 -49.64 50.22
CA VAL A 168 10.80 -50.10 48.84
C VAL A 168 11.88 -49.25 48.19
N PHE A 169 11.83 -47.92 48.31
CA PHE A 169 12.85 -47.03 47.76
C PHE A 169 14.19 -47.14 48.49
N ASP A 170 14.20 -47.24 49.82
CA ASP A 170 15.42 -47.42 50.60
C ASP A 170 16.12 -48.74 50.24
N ARG A 171 15.39 -49.85 50.10
CA ARG A 171 15.94 -51.13 49.66
C ARG A 171 16.44 -51.07 48.21
N MET A 172 15.71 -50.42 47.29
CA MET A 172 16.17 -50.18 45.91
C MET A 172 17.38 -49.23 45.82
N LEU A 173 17.58 -48.33 46.78
CA LEU A 173 18.74 -47.44 46.85
C LEU A 173 19.98 -48.11 47.47
N LYS A 174 19.78 -49.05 48.41
CA LYS A 174 20.86 -49.64 49.22
C LYS A 174 21.32 -51.02 48.76
N ALA A 175 20.40 -51.89 48.31
CA ALA A 175 20.70 -53.29 47.97
C ALA A 175 20.94 -53.49 46.46
N GLY A 176 20.10 -52.88 45.62
CA GLY A 176 20.28 -52.86 44.16
C GLY A 176 19.71 -54.06 43.39
N ASP A 177 19.15 -55.06 44.07
CA ASP A 177 18.70 -56.34 43.47
C ASP A 177 17.46 -56.25 42.56
N TRP A 178 16.78 -55.10 42.53
CA TRP A 178 15.52 -54.91 41.80
C TRP A 178 15.71 -54.17 40.47
N SER A 179 15.19 -54.73 39.38
CA SER A 179 15.10 -54.02 38.09
C SER A 179 13.93 -53.04 38.09
N ILE A 180 14.04 -51.95 37.32
CA ILE A 180 13.00 -50.91 37.23
C ILE A 180 11.64 -51.46 36.78
N VAL A 181 11.66 -52.49 35.92
CA VAL A 181 10.44 -53.13 35.40
C VAL A 181 9.71 -53.89 36.50
N ASP A 182 10.46 -54.49 37.43
CA ASP A 182 9.88 -55.28 38.51
C ASP A 182 9.38 -54.37 39.65
N LEU A 183 10.04 -53.23 39.89
CA LEU A 183 9.47 -52.14 40.69
C LEU A 183 8.14 -51.65 40.11
N ILE A 184 8.09 -51.31 38.81
CA ILE A 184 6.85 -50.80 38.22
C ILE A 184 5.74 -51.85 38.23
N LYS A 185 6.04 -53.14 38.05
CA LYS A 185 5.06 -54.22 38.24
C LYS A 185 4.49 -54.28 39.65
N TYR A 186 5.32 -54.11 40.69
CA TYR A 186 4.83 -53.99 42.06
C TYR A 186 3.94 -52.76 42.25
N LEU A 187 4.37 -51.59 41.76
CA LEU A 187 3.60 -50.35 41.90
C LEU A 187 2.26 -50.40 41.15
N VAL A 188 2.18 -51.05 39.98
CA VAL A 188 0.93 -51.34 39.27
C VAL A 188 0.04 -52.30 40.07
N ALA A 189 0.60 -53.36 40.66
CA ALA A 189 -0.16 -54.32 41.47
C ALA A 189 -0.73 -53.73 42.76
N VAL A 190 -0.11 -52.67 43.30
CA VAL A 190 -0.53 -51.96 44.52
C VAL A 190 -1.29 -50.65 44.22
N GLN A 191 -1.35 -50.23 42.95
CA GLN A 191 -1.88 -48.93 42.50
C GLN A 191 -3.25 -48.56 43.07
N SER A 192 -4.17 -49.53 43.19
CA SER A 192 -5.54 -49.31 43.70
C SER A 192 -5.61 -49.04 45.22
N THR A 193 -4.48 -49.15 45.93
CA THR A 193 -4.38 -48.97 47.38
C THR A 193 -3.47 -47.80 47.78
N LEU A 194 -2.83 -47.13 46.82
CA LEU A 194 -2.01 -45.93 47.05
C LEU A 194 -2.92 -44.71 47.24
N SER A 195 -2.62 -43.89 48.25
CA SER A 195 -3.24 -42.57 48.41
C SER A 195 -2.76 -41.56 47.36
N SER A 196 -3.49 -40.46 47.19
CA SER A 196 -3.07 -39.35 46.34
C SER A 196 -1.72 -38.75 46.78
N GLU A 197 -1.52 -38.58 48.08
CA GLU A 197 -0.25 -38.10 48.64
C GLU A 197 0.92 -39.03 48.30
N GLU A 198 0.74 -40.34 48.38
CA GLU A 198 1.77 -41.32 48.00
C GLU A 198 2.09 -41.26 46.51
N LEU A 199 1.08 -41.07 45.66
CA LEU A 199 1.25 -40.95 44.21
C LEU A 199 1.96 -39.63 43.82
N ASP A 200 1.69 -38.53 44.49
CA ASP A 200 2.38 -37.25 44.26
C ASP A 200 3.80 -37.24 44.85
N ARG A 201 4.03 -37.88 46.01
CA ARG A 201 5.38 -38.17 46.50
C ARG A 201 6.15 -39.03 45.49
N LEU A 202 5.51 -40.03 44.89
CA LEU A 202 6.10 -40.91 43.88
C LEU A 202 6.49 -40.16 42.59
N ARG A 203 5.64 -39.25 42.09
CA ARG A 203 5.96 -38.33 40.97
C ARG A 203 7.21 -37.50 41.24
N LEU A 204 7.31 -36.92 42.44
CA LEU A 204 8.41 -36.05 42.85
C LEU A 204 9.70 -36.80 43.22
N THR A 205 9.66 -38.12 43.39
CA THR A 205 10.81 -38.93 43.79
C THR A 205 11.71 -39.24 42.59
N PRO A 206 13.04 -38.98 42.67
CA PRO A 206 14.00 -39.35 41.63
C PRO A 206 14.33 -40.85 41.68
N ALA A 207 13.35 -41.69 41.34
CA ALA A 207 13.47 -43.16 41.39
C ALA A 207 14.00 -43.78 40.09
N PHE A 208 13.84 -43.11 38.95
CA PHE A 208 13.91 -43.73 37.62
C PHE A 208 15.30 -43.56 36.99
N PRO A 209 16.00 -44.65 36.59
CA PRO A 209 17.30 -44.53 35.97
C PRO A 209 17.20 -43.89 34.57
N LYS A 210 18.08 -42.93 34.28
CA LYS A 210 18.30 -42.41 32.91
C LYS A 210 19.18 -43.39 32.13
N GLU A 211 18.89 -43.59 30.84
CA GLU A 211 19.82 -44.26 29.93
C GLU A 211 21.00 -43.33 29.59
N ASN A 212 22.22 -43.76 29.95
CA ASN A 212 23.45 -43.03 29.61
C ASN A 212 23.88 -43.41 28.18
N GLY A 213 23.47 -42.62 27.19
CA GLY A 213 23.97 -42.77 25.83
C GLY A 213 25.48 -42.55 25.74
N ASN A 214 26.21 -43.56 25.23
CA ASN A 214 27.65 -43.61 24.94
C ASN A 214 28.54 -42.58 25.66
N ALA A 215 28.81 -42.83 26.94
CA ALA A 215 30.06 -42.40 27.57
C ALA A 215 31.08 -43.56 27.48
N ASP A 216 32.37 -43.25 27.31
CA ASP A 216 33.41 -44.26 27.08
C ASP A 216 33.52 -45.29 28.21
N ALA A 217 33.83 -46.53 27.81
CA ALA A 217 33.87 -47.72 28.68
C ALA A 217 35.09 -47.79 29.63
N THR A 218 35.58 -46.64 30.08
CA THR A 218 36.87 -46.45 30.78
C THR A 218 36.77 -45.62 32.06
N SER A 219 35.56 -45.39 32.59
CA SER A 219 35.35 -44.82 33.93
C SER A 219 34.25 -45.55 34.71
N ASP A 220 34.21 -45.31 36.02
CA ASP A 220 33.75 -46.25 37.05
C ASP A 220 32.29 -46.73 37.01
N LYS A 221 32.03 -47.88 37.66
CA LYS A 221 30.70 -48.50 37.83
C LYS A 221 29.79 -47.75 38.84
N THR A 222 29.97 -46.45 39.01
CA THR A 222 29.37 -45.67 40.11
C THR A 222 28.10 -44.91 39.70
N ARG A 223 26.96 -45.36 40.25
CA ARG A 223 25.61 -44.74 40.16
C ARG A 223 25.05 -44.51 38.74
N LYS A 224 24.07 -45.34 38.37
CA LYS A 224 23.04 -44.93 37.39
C LYS A 224 22.36 -43.66 37.90
N THR A 225 22.44 -42.57 37.15
CA THR A 225 21.78 -41.29 37.49
C THR A 225 20.26 -41.49 37.51
N ARG A 226 19.64 -41.36 38.70
CA ARG A 226 18.19 -41.46 38.84
C ARG A 226 17.56 -40.07 38.73
N SER A 227 16.43 -39.99 38.03
CA SER A 227 15.65 -38.79 37.76
C SER A 227 14.17 -39.03 38.10
N ARG A 228 13.38 -37.96 38.14
CA ARG A 228 11.92 -38.06 38.17
C ARG A 228 11.40 -38.48 36.79
N ALA A 229 10.23 -39.12 36.73
CA ALA A 229 9.61 -39.50 35.47
C ALA A 229 9.31 -38.28 34.57
N GLU A 230 8.91 -37.14 35.15
CA GLU A 230 8.68 -35.86 34.44
C GLU A 230 9.91 -35.29 33.71
N HIS A 231 11.12 -35.77 34.00
CA HIS A 231 12.37 -35.38 33.33
C HIS A 231 12.88 -36.44 32.33
N LEU A 232 12.15 -37.54 32.16
CA LEU A 232 12.53 -38.65 31.27
C LEU A 232 11.52 -38.82 30.13
N TYR A 233 12.01 -39.38 29.03
CA TYR A 233 11.23 -39.73 27.84
C TYR A 233 11.05 -41.25 27.72
N GLU A 234 10.00 -41.64 26.99
CA GLU A 234 9.76 -43.02 26.54
C GLU A 234 11.02 -43.61 25.86
N PRO A 235 11.41 -44.89 26.05
CA PRO A 235 12.65 -45.44 25.51
C PRO A 235 12.53 -45.81 24.03
N LEU A 236 12.29 -44.80 23.20
CA LEU A 236 12.17 -44.88 21.74
C LEU A 236 13.46 -44.36 21.10
N ASP A 237 13.94 -45.04 20.05
CA ASP A 237 15.22 -44.72 19.42
C ASP A 237 15.26 -43.29 18.84
N VAL A 238 14.14 -42.77 18.34
CA VAL A 238 13.97 -41.37 17.90
C VAL A 238 14.34 -40.38 19.01
N PHE A 239 14.01 -40.65 20.27
CA PHE A 239 14.37 -39.77 21.38
C PHE A 239 15.84 -39.93 21.78
N LYS A 240 16.44 -41.12 21.60
CA LYS A 240 17.89 -41.33 21.77
C LYS A 240 18.70 -40.59 20.70
N GLU A 241 18.28 -40.66 19.44
CA GLU A 241 18.93 -39.98 18.31
C GLU A 241 18.93 -38.45 18.46
N LEU A 242 17.86 -37.90 19.04
CA LEU A 242 17.70 -36.49 19.40
C LEU A 242 18.49 -36.06 20.66
N GLY A 243 19.15 -37.00 21.36
CA GLY A 243 19.90 -36.73 22.60
C GLY A 243 19.01 -36.48 23.82
N LEU A 244 17.72 -36.81 23.76
CA LEU A 244 16.79 -36.62 24.86
C LEU A 244 17.03 -37.65 25.99
N PRO A 245 16.82 -37.29 27.27
CA PRO A 245 17.00 -38.21 28.39
C PRO A 245 15.88 -39.25 28.45
N VAL A 246 16.11 -40.44 27.87
CA VAL A 246 15.17 -41.56 27.98
C VAL A 246 15.35 -42.37 29.29
N ILE A 247 14.30 -43.07 29.71
CA ILE A 247 14.36 -44.02 30.83
C ILE A 247 15.10 -45.31 30.45
N ASP A 248 16.06 -45.75 31.28
CA ASP A 248 16.70 -47.06 31.16
C ASP A 248 15.71 -48.15 31.59
N TRP A 249 15.09 -48.82 30.63
CA TRP A 249 14.13 -49.92 30.85
C TRP A 249 14.80 -51.31 30.95
N GLY A 250 16.13 -51.37 30.90
CA GLY A 250 16.90 -52.61 30.90
C GLY A 250 16.66 -53.49 29.65
N SER A 251 16.88 -54.81 29.81
CA SER A 251 16.84 -55.79 28.71
C SER A 251 15.45 -56.24 28.26
N LYS A 252 14.38 -55.77 28.91
CA LYS A 252 12.99 -56.14 28.57
C LYS A 252 12.45 -55.19 27.50
N LYS A 253 11.85 -55.71 26.42
CA LYS A 253 11.32 -54.85 25.34
C LYS A 253 10.18 -53.96 25.83
N TRP A 254 10.31 -52.64 25.65
CA TRP A 254 9.27 -51.66 25.98
C TRP A 254 8.00 -51.85 25.15
N ARG A 255 6.84 -51.52 25.74
CA ARG A 255 5.52 -51.52 25.10
C ARG A 255 4.67 -50.37 25.64
N GLY A 256 4.55 -49.27 24.90
CA GLY A 256 3.80 -48.06 25.31
C GLY A 256 2.28 -48.23 25.55
N SER A 257 1.74 -49.45 25.38
CA SER A 257 0.35 -49.80 25.68
C SER A 257 0.16 -50.66 26.94
N SER A 258 1.23 -51.10 27.61
CA SER A 258 1.14 -51.93 28.81
C SER A 258 0.73 -51.13 30.05
N GLU A 259 0.24 -51.80 31.09
CA GLU A 259 -0.13 -51.12 32.35
C GLU A 259 1.09 -50.46 33.01
N GLU A 260 2.28 -51.07 32.90
CA GLU A 260 3.54 -50.46 33.35
C GLU A 260 3.83 -49.13 32.64
N ALA A 261 3.60 -49.06 31.33
CA ALA A 261 3.77 -47.83 30.56
C ALA A 261 2.72 -46.77 30.91
N LYS A 262 1.44 -47.16 31.03
CA LYS A 262 0.35 -46.26 31.46
C LYS A 262 0.63 -45.67 32.84
N PHE A 263 1.11 -46.48 33.78
CA PHE A 263 1.47 -46.04 35.12
C PHE A 263 2.66 -45.07 35.10
N LEU A 264 3.70 -45.33 34.30
CA LEU A 264 4.79 -44.38 34.09
C LEU A 264 4.32 -43.05 33.47
N PHE A 265 3.37 -43.07 32.54
CA PHE A 265 2.76 -41.85 32.00
C PHE A 265 1.94 -41.10 33.06
N LEU A 266 1.23 -41.80 33.95
CA LEU A 266 0.52 -41.22 35.10
C LEU A 266 1.48 -40.56 36.11
N LEU A 267 2.72 -41.05 36.21
CA LEU A 267 3.82 -40.44 36.96
C LEU A 267 4.55 -39.31 36.20
N GLY A 268 4.17 -39.02 34.95
CA GLY A 268 4.70 -37.92 34.16
C GLY A 268 5.75 -38.27 33.10
N LEU A 269 6.04 -39.55 32.84
CA LEU A 269 6.99 -39.95 31.79
C LEU A 269 6.57 -39.37 30.42
N ARG A 270 7.48 -38.63 29.78
CA ARG A 270 7.15 -37.85 28.58
C ARG A 270 7.06 -38.72 27.32
N ARG A 271 5.89 -38.68 26.70
CA ARG A 271 5.57 -39.38 25.44
C ARG A 271 6.02 -38.63 24.17
N PHE A 272 6.34 -37.35 24.31
CA PHE A 272 6.90 -36.49 23.27
C PHE A 272 7.56 -35.25 23.93
N PRO A 273 8.60 -34.67 23.33
CA PRO A 273 9.18 -33.39 23.74
C PRO A 273 8.20 -32.22 23.50
N PRO A 274 8.12 -31.23 24.41
CA PRO A 274 7.34 -30.01 24.19
C PRO A 274 8.01 -29.10 23.15
N LEU A 275 7.26 -28.15 22.58
CA LEU A 275 7.71 -27.24 21.51
C LEU A 275 9.07 -26.60 21.81
N ASP A 276 9.25 -26.00 22.99
CA ASP A 276 10.50 -25.32 23.37
C ASP A 276 11.73 -26.25 23.32
N THR A 277 11.53 -27.53 23.64
CA THR A 277 12.61 -28.53 23.57
C THR A 277 12.91 -28.93 22.13
N VAL A 278 11.89 -29.18 21.30
CA VAL A 278 12.11 -29.58 19.89
C VAL A 278 12.72 -28.44 19.09
N LEU A 279 12.15 -27.24 19.22
CA LEU A 279 12.61 -26.07 18.49
C LEU A 279 13.97 -25.58 19.02
N GLY A 280 14.23 -25.70 20.33
CA GLY A 280 15.55 -25.46 20.92
C GLY A 280 16.63 -26.41 20.36
N LEU A 281 16.33 -27.70 20.18
CA LEU A 281 17.22 -28.64 19.51
C LEU A 281 17.35 -28.33 18.00
N ALA A 282 16.28 -27.91 17.34
CA ALA A 282 16.28 -27.45 15.94
C ALA A 282 16.99 -26.09 15.73
N ALA A 283 17.41 -25.41 16.80
CA ALA A 283 18.27 -24.23 16.79
C ALA A 283 19.69 -24.53 17.32
N GLY A 284 19.98 -25.79 17.67
CA GLY A 284 21.22 -26.18 18.36
C GLY A 284 22.48 -26.14 17.48
N PRO A 285 23.67 -26.12 18.11
CA PRO A 285 24.94 -26.12 17.39
C PRO A 285 25.21 -27.43 16.63
N ASP A 286 24.82 -28.59 17.20
CA ASP A 286 24.93 -29.91 16.55
C ASP A 286 24.00 -30.00 15.34
N GLU A 287 24.59 -30.02 14.15
CA GLU A 287 23.88 -30.08 12.87
C GLU A 287 23.05 -31.36 12.65
N ARG A 288 23.52 -32.50 13.17
CA ARG A 288 22.80 -33.78 13.07
C ARG A 288 21.55 -33.75 13.94
N ILE A 289 21.68 -33.32 15.19
CA ILE A 289 20.53 -33.15 16.10
C ILE A 289 19.58 -32.10 15.55
N ARG A 290 20.10 -30.99 15.02
CA ARG A 290 19.31 -29.89 14.43
C ARG A 290 18.40 -30.38 13.29
N GLY A 291 18.95 -31.14 12.35
CA GLY A 291 18.19 -31.74 11.25
C GLY A 291 17.14 -32.75 11.70
N LEU A 292 17.49 -33.61 12.67
CA LEU A 292 16.58 -34.61 13.23
C LEU A 292 15.43 -33.97 14.02
N ALA A 293 15.70 -32.92 14.81
CA ALA A 293 14.69 -32.22 15.61
C ALA A 293 13.68 -31.47 14.72
N LEU A 294 14.17 -30.79 13.68
CA LEU A 294 13.31 -30.16 12.68
C LEU A 294 12.45 -31.19 11.94
N LYS A 295 13.04 -32.32 11.52
CA LYS A 295 12.27 -33.41 10.89
C LYS A 295 11.21 -33.96 11.83
N TYR A 296 11.54 -34.23 13.09
CA TYR A 296 10.60 -34.73 14.09
C TYR A 296 9.41 -33.78 14.31
N PHE A 297 9.67 -32.46 14.37
CA PHE A 297 8.63 -31.42 14.40
C PHE A 297 7.72 -31.49 13.16
N LEU A 298 8.30 -31.49 11.95
CA LEU A 298 7.55 -31.48 10.69
C LEU A 298 6.72 -32.76 10.48
N ASP A 299 7.26 -33.92 10.86
CA ASP A 299 6.60 -35.23 10.71
C ASP A 299 5.49 -35.44 11.76
N ASN A 300 5.58 -34.80 12.95
CA ASN A 300 4.56 -34.91 14.01
C ASN A 300 3.59 -33.71 14.07
N PHE A 301 3.76 -32.69 13.22
CA PHE A 301 3.14 -31.37 13.36
C PHE A 301 1.63 -31.42 13.66
N ALA A 302 0.85 -32.02 12.76
CA ALA A 302 -0.61 -32.07 12.88
C ALA A 302 -1.13 -32.92 14.06
N ALA A 303 -0.29 -33.77 14.65
CA ALA A 303 -0.67 -34.68 15.73
C ALA A 303 -0.22 -34.22 17.13
N ARG A 304 0.68 -33.23 17.23
CA ARG A 304 1.32 -32.83 18.50
C ARG A 304 1.61 -31.33 18.66
N TYR A 305 1.67 -30.59 17.56
CA TYR A 305 2.27 -29.24 17.50
C TYR A 305 1.43 -28.25 16.67
N SER A 306 0.14 -28.54 16.49
CA SER A 306 -0.81 -27.69 15.75
C SER A 306 -1.15 -26.36 16.46
N ASP A 307 -0.72 -26.22 17.71
CA ASP A 307 -0.74 -25.00 18.52
C ASP A 307 0.45 -24.06 18.27
N TYR A 308 1.49 -24.51 17.54
CA TYR A 308 2.69 -23.73 17.24
C TYR A 308 2.35 -22.36 16.61
N GLN A 309 2.93 -21.31 17.19
CA GLN A 309 2.85 -19.93 16.70
C GLN A 309 4.26 -19.39 16.39
N PRO A 310 4.56 -19.00 15.13
CA PRO A 310 5.88 -18.47 14.75
C PRO A 310 6.32 -17.23 15.54
N ALA A 311 5.37 -16.43 16.02
CA ALA A 311 5.64 -15.23 16.80
C ALA A 311 6.33 -15.54 18.14
N SER A 312 5.91 -16.62 18.82
CA SER A 312 6.47 -17.07 20.10
C SER A 312 7.95 -17.47 19.98
N TYR A 313 8.34 -17.99 18.81
CA TYR A 313 9.71 -18.44 18.52
C TYR A 313 10.47 -17.46 17.60
N SER A 314 10.03 -16.20 17.54
CA SER A 314 10.54 -15.18 16.63
C SER A 314 12.03 -14.83 16.79
N GLN A 315 12.67 -15.16 17.92
CA GLN A 315 14.11 -14.97 18.13
C GLN A 315 14.97 -16.18 17.73
N LEU A 316 14.34 -17.32 17.48
CA LEU A 316 15.01 -18.62 17.38
C LEU A 316 15.35 -18.94 15.91
N ALA A 317 16.64 -19.12 15.60
CA ALA A 317 17.09 -19.41 14.24
C ALA A 317 17.10 -20.93 13.99
N PHE A 318 15.93 -21.51 13.70
CA PHE A 318 15.74 -22.96 13.53
C PHE A 318 15.26 -23.38 12.13
N ILE A 319 15.03 -22.43 11.21
CA ILE A 319 14.53 -22.72 9.86
C ILE A 319 15.70 -22.77 8.86
N PRO A 320 15.95 -23.90 8.16
CA PRO A 320 16.96 -23.96 7.11
C PRO A 320 16.59 -23.03 5.95
N ALA A 321 17.50 -22.11 5.62
CA ALA A 321 17.31 -21.08 4.62
C ALA A 321 18.56 -20.92 3.74
N LEU A 322 18.41 -20.28 2.59
CA LEU A 322 19.50 -19.85 1.73
C LEU A 322 19.60 -18.33 1.76
N LYS A 323 20.79 -17.80 2.11
CA LYS A 323 21.15 -16.40 1.89
C LYS A 323 21.94 -16.29 0.60
N GLY A 324 21.24 -15.97 -0.49
CA GLY A 324 21.78 -16.09 -1.85
C GLY A 324 22.04 -17.56 -2.21
N ARG A 325 23.30 -18.01 -2.10
CA ARG A 325 23.70 -19.42 -2.29
C ARG A 325 24.23 -20.10 -1.02
N ALA A 326 24.41 -19.36 0.08
CA ALA A 326 24.95 -19.93 1.31
C ALA A 326 23.82 -20.54 2.17
N PRO A 327 23.91 -21.81 2.61
CA PRO A 327 22.98 -22.38 3.57
C PRO A 327 23.19 -21.75 4.96
N CYS A 328 22.10 -21.49 5.65
CA CYS A 328 22.08 -20.90 6.98
C CYS A 328 20.82 -21.33 7.75
N MET A 329 20.77 -21.04 9.05
CA MET A 329 19.54 -21.13 9.84
C MET A 329 18.99 -19.71 10.04
N ALA A 330 17.71 -19.51 9.76
CA ALA A 330 17.02 -18.22 9.84
C ALA A 330 15.89 -18.25 10.89
N LYS A 331 15.49 -17.06 11.35
CA LYS A 331 14.31 -16.88 12.21
C LYS A 331 13.02 -16.86 11.37
N PRO A 332 11.84 -17.19 11.94
CA PRO A 332 10.57 -17.20 11.20
C PRO A 332 10.17 -15.89 10.51
N GLY A 333 10.69 -14.74 10.96
CA GLY A 333 10.45 -13.42 10.34
C GLY A 333 11.48 -12.97 9.29
N GLU A 334 12.55 -13.74 9.06
CA GLU A 334 13.69 -13.37 8.22
C GLU A 334 13.77 -14.17 6.90
N VAL A 335 12.93 -15.20 6.76
CA VAL A 335 12.90 -16.17 5.65
C VAL A 335 11.55 -16.17 4.95
N PHE A 336 11.55 -16.35 3.62
CA PHE A 336 10.34 -16.37 2.80
C PHE A 336 10.26 -17.62 1.91
N ALA A 337 9.05 -18.07 1.57
CA ALA A 337 8.85 -19.30 0.79
C ALA A 337 9.14 -19.11 -0.71
N SER A 338 8.75 -17.96 -1.30
CA SER A 338 8.98 -17.70 -2.73
C SER A 338 10.45 -17.39 -3.01
N SER A 339 11.03 -18.09 -4.00
CA SER A 339 12.43 -17.91 -4.41
C SER A 339 12.72 -16.57 -5.09
N THR A 340 11.68 -15.85 -5.54
CA THR A 340 11.79 -14.54 -6.21
C THR A 340 12.55 -13.51 -5.35
N TRP A 341 12.30 -13.50 -4.04
CA TRP A 341 12.85 -12.54 -3.09
C TRP A 341 14.35 -12.71 -2.82
N ALA A 342 14.96 -13.85 -3.20
CA ALA A 342 16.42 -14.02 -3.12
C ALA A 342 17.18 -13.00 -3.99
N SER A 343 16.57 -12.54 -5.09
CA SER A 343 17.15 -11.51 -5.96
C SER A 343 17.24 -10.12 -5.31
N LEU A 344 16.42 -9.87 -4.27
CA LEU A 344 16.45 -8.66 -3.43
C LEU A 344 17.32 -8.86 -2.17
N GLY A 345 18.04 -9.99 -2.05
CA GLY A 345 18.92 -10.30 -0.93
C GLY A 345 18.24 -10.84 0.34
N PHE A 346 16.92 -11.06 0.32
CA PHE A 346 16.21 -11.73 1.41
C PHE A 346 16.59 -13.22 1.48
N MET A 347 16.44 -13.84 2.66
CA MET A 347 16.65 -15.28 2.81
C MET A 347 15.41 -16.02 2.29
N ILE A 348 15.63 -17.10 1.55
CA ILE A 348 14.55 -17.98 1.07
C ILE A 348 14.60 -19.33 1.76
N LEU A 349 13.45 -19.98 1.91
CA LEU A 349 13.34 -21.30 2.51
C LEU A 349 14.19 -22.31 1.72
N ASN A 350 14.89 -23.23 2.41
CA ASN A 350 15.74 -24.20 1.74
C ASN A 350 14.89 -25.16 0.86
N PRO A 351 15.12 -25.23 -0.47
CA PRO A 351 14.32 -26.05 -1.38
C PRO A 351 14.35 -27.56 -1.11
N ASN A 352 15.27 -28.05 -0.27
CA ASN A 352 15.40 -29.46 0.10
C ASN A 352 14.41 -29.90 1.21
N LEU A 353 13.54 -29.01 1.70
CA LEU A 353 12.52 -29.31 2.70
C LEU A 353 11.26 -29.96 2.10
N GLN A 354 10.41 -30.54 2.95
CA GLN A 354 9.09 -31.05 2.54
C GLN A 354 8.23 -29.92 1.97
N ALA A 355 7.41 -30.21 0.95
CA ALA A 355 6.58 -29.19 0.28
C ALA A 355 5.57 -28.48 1.21
N ASP A 356 5.16 -29.13 2.30
CA ASP A 356 4.26 -28.56 3.32
C ASP A 356 5.01 -27.87 4.48
N ALA A 357 6.35 -27.90 4.49
CA ALA A 357 7.17 -27.35 5.57
C ALA A 357 7.02 -25.82 5.69
N ALA A 358 6.84 -25.10 4.58
CA ALA A 358 6.57 -23.66 4.62
C ALA A 358 5.34 -23.33 5.49
N THR A 359 4.26 -24.08 5.29
CA THR A 359 3.01 -23.94 6.06
C THR A 359 3.18 -24.36 7.51
N LYS A 360 3.80 -25.52 7.78
CA LYS A 360 4.06 -26.03 9.14
C LYS A 360 4.95 -25.09 9.97
N LEU A 361 5.94 -24.46 9.33
CA LEU A 361 6.85 -23.51 9.97
C LEU A 361 6.25 -22.09 10.07
N GLY A 362 5.12 -21.83 9.41
CA GLY A 362 4.48 -20.51 9.34
C GLY A 362 5.30 -19.47 8.57
N VAL A 363 6.11 -19.92 7.61
CA VAL A 363 6.96 -19.07 6.76
C VAL A 363 6.07 -18.32 5.78
N LYS A 364 6.23 -16.98 5.72
CA LYS A 364 5.47 -16.15 4.78
C LYS A 364 5.99 -16.33 3.35
N ASP A 365 5.10 -16.24 2.37
CA ASP A 365 5.50 -16.34 0.96
C ASP A 365 6.36 -15.16 0.50
N HIS A 366 6.14 -13.97 1.09
CA HIS A 366 6.79 -12.72 0.72
C HIS A 366 7.10 -11.83 1.94
N PRO A 367 8.10 -10.92 1.83
CA PRO A 367 8.34 -9.88 2.82
C PRO A 367 7.16 -8.89 2.92
N PRO A 368 7.00 -8.21 4.07
CA PRO A 368 6.03 -7.13 4.20
C PRO A 368 6.49 -5.90 3.39
N ALA A 369 5.53 -5.12 2.88
CA ALA A 369 5.81 -3.92 2.09
C ALA A 369 6.76 -2.92 2.79
N SER A 370 6.72 -2.82 4.12
CA SER A 370 7.64 -1.98 4.90
C SER A 370 9.11 -2.39 4.78
N PHE A 371 9.41 -3.68 4.61
CA PHE A 371 10.77 -4.16 4.36
C PHE A 371 11.22 -3.83 2.93
N LEU A 372 10.32 -3.90 1.95
CA LEU A 372 10.60 -3.54 0.56
C LEU A 372 10.85 -2.03 0.39
N VAL A 373 10.08 -1.18 1.07
CA VAL A 373 10.34 0.27 1.14
C VAL A 373 11.69 0.54 1.83
N SER A 374 11.94 -0.09 2.98
CA SER A 374 13.22 0.07 3.72
C SER A 374 14.45 -0.39 2.94
N LEU A 375 14.28 -1.37 2.03
CA LEU A 375 15.33 -1.84 1.12
C LEU A 375 15.62 -0.79 0.05
N LEU A 376 14.59 -0.29 -0.64
CA LEU A 376 14.74 0.71 -1.70
C LEU A 376 15.26 2.07 -1.18
N GLU A 377 14.94 2.43 0.06
CA GLU A 377 15.43 3.64 0.72
C GLU A 377 16.93 3.57 1.06
N LYS A 378 17.45 2.38 1.43
CA LYS A 378 18.82 2.18 1.91
C LYS A 378 19.80 1.66 0.85
N SER A 379 19.28 0.93 -0.12
CA SER A 379 20.04 0.28 -1.19
C SER A 379 19.15 0.18 -2.44
N PRO A 380 18.92 1.30 -3.17
CA PRO A 380 18.21 1.27 -4.44
C PRO A 380 18.97 0.44 -5.50
N PRO A 381 18.28 -0.07 -6.54
CA PRO A 381 18.91 -0.89 -7.57
C PRO A 381 19.87 -0.08 -8.46
N GLU A 382 21.16 -0.43 -8.44
CA GLU A 382 22.23 0.32 -9.12
C GLU A 382 22.20 0.23 -10.66
N THR A 383 21.54 -0.77 -11.25
CA THR A 383 21.51 -1.01 -12.70
C THR A 383 20.11 -1.32 -13.20
N GLU A 384 19.87 -1.05 -14.49
CA GLU A 384 18.56 -1.23 -15.12
C GLU A 384 18.08 -2.70 -15.11
N ASP A 385 19.01 -3.67 -15.16
CA ASP A 385 18.69 -5.10 -15.06
C ASP A 385 18.29 -5.52 -13.65
N VAL A 386 18.95 -4.99 -12.62
CA VAL A 386 18.58 -5.24 -11.21
C VAL A 386 17.24 -4.57 -10.89
N ALA A 387 17.03 -3.34 -11.36
CA ALA A 387 15.76 -2.63 -11.23
C ALA A 387 14.61 -3.39 -11.90
N ARG A 388 14.80 -3.90 -13.12
CA ARG A 388 13.82 -4.74 -13.82
C ARG A 388 13.42 -5.96 -13.00
N LEU A 389 14.38 -6.66 -12.40
CA LEU A 389 14.12 -7.84 -11.58
C LEU A 389 13.43 -7.48 -10.26
N TRP A 390 13.88 -6.43 -9.57
CA TRP A 390 13.34 -5.98 -8.30
C TRP A 390 11.92 -5.44 -8.41
N PHE A 391 11.68 -4.49 -9.31
CA PHE A 391 10.36 -3.94 -9.56
C PHE A 391 9.41 -5.00 -10.15
N GLY A 392 9.91 -5.92 -10.96
CA GLY A 392 9.15 -7.07 -11.44
C GLY A 392 8.64 -7.96 -10.30
N ALA A 393 9.50 -8.28 -9.32
CA ALA A 393 9.08 -9.02 -8.13
C ALA A 393 8.05 -8.25 -7.31
N MET A 394 8.30 -6.97 -7.01
CA MET A 394 7.39 -6.13 -6.22
C MET A 394 6.03 -5.90 -6.88
N ALA A 395 5.97 -5.85 -8.23
CA ALA A 395 4.73 -5.68 -8.99
C ALA A 395 3.66 -6.71 -8.62
N THR A 396 4.07 -7.96 -8.39
CA THR A 396 3.17 -9.07 -8.02
C THR A 396 2.42 -8.85 -6.71
N ARG A 397 2.90 -7.95 -5.85
CA ARG A 397 2.34 -7.59 -4.54
C ARG A 397 2.04 -6.09 -4.40
N THR A 398 1.83 -5.37 -5.52
CA THR A 398 1.57 -3.92 -5.51
C THR A 398 0.43 -3.50 -4.57
N THR A 399 -0.58 -4.36 -4.40
CA THR A 399 -1.73 -4.18 -3.48
C THR A 399 -1.38 -4.17 -1.99
N ASP A 400 -0.21 -4.69 -1.60
CA ASP A 400 0.22 -4.78 -0.19
C ASP A 400 0.84 -3.47 0.33
N PHE A 401 1.19 -2.55 -0.57
CA PHE A 401 1.76 -1.26 -0.23
C PHE A 401 0.63 -0.29 0.12
N ALA A 402 0.71 0.38 1.28
CA ALA A 402 -0.29 1.40 1.60
C ALA A 402 -0.12 2.65 0.69
N PRO A 403 -1.17 3.45 0.43
CA PRO A 403 -1.06 4.64 -0.41
C PRO A 403 -0.04 5.70 0.08
N ARG A 404 0.31 5.69 1.38
CA ARG A 404 1.41 6.51 1.95
C ARG A 404 2.80 5.98 1.53
N ASP A 405 2.93 4.65 1.39
CA ASP A 405 4.19 3.95 1.12
C ASP A 405 4.55 4.18 -0.36
N LEU A 406 3.60 4.01 -1.27
CA LEU A 406 3.71 4.37 -2.69
C LEU A 406 4.02 5.86 -2.90
N ARG A 407 3.43 6.76 -2.09
CA ARG A 407 3.71 8.21 -2.10
C ARG A 407 5.10 8.57 -1.56
N SER A 408 5.73 7.68 -0.79
CA SER A 408 7.13 7.82 -0.39
C SER A 408 8.04 7.35 -1.54
N LEU A 409 7.78 6.14 -2.04
CA LEU A 409 8.50 5.54 -3.17
C LEU A 409 8.52 6.44 -4.41
N SER A 410 7.43 7.16 -4.70
CA SER A 410 7.34 8.07 -5.85
C SER A 410 8.37 9.21 -5.85
N ARG A 411 8.93 9.53 -4.67
CA ARG A 411 9.89 10.62 -4.44
C ARG A 411 11.32 10.14 -4.17
N LEU A 412 11.50 8.85 -3.87
CA LEU A 412 12.81 8.27 -3.59
C LEU A 412 13.58 8.04 -4.90
N LEU A 413 14.89 8.26 -4.87
CA LEU A 413 15.78 8.07 -6.03
C LEU A 413 16.06 6.58 -6.25
N ILE A 414 15.08 5.87 -6.81
CA ILE A 414 15.12 4.40 -6.95
C ILE A 414 15.24 3.93 -8.40
N VAL A 415 15.01 4.79 -9.40
CA VAL A 415 14.99 4.41 -10.81
C VAL A 415 16.36 4.69 -11.45
N PRO A 416 17.17 3.66 -11.77
CA PRO A 416 18.43 3.86 -12.48
C PRO A 416 18.18 4.22 -13.94
N VAL A 417 18.94 5.19 -14.44
CA VAL A 417 18.90 5.64 -15.83
C VAL A 417 20.33 5.86 -16.32
N THR A 418 20.72 5.16 -17.37
CA THR A 418 22.00 5.35 -18.06
C THR A 418 21.98 6.69 -18.82
N THR A 419 22.89 7.61 -18.52
CA THR A 419 22.93 8.91 -19.23
C THR A 419 23.55 8.75 -20.63
N LEU A 420 22.72 8.58 -21.65
CA LEU A 420 23.14 8.68 -23.05
C LEU A 420 23.49 10.13 -23.39
N LYS A 421 24.77 10.41 -23.60
CA LYS A 421 25.20 11.57 -24.40
C LYS A 421 25.39 11.09 -25.83
N ASP A 422 24.84 11.86 -26.78
CA ASP A 422 25.07 11.69 -28.22
C ASP A 422 24.67 10.31 -28.79
N GLY A 423 23.61 9.71 -28.24
CA GLY A 423 22.94 8.51 -28.78
C GLY A 423 23.67 7.17 -28.62
N GLU A 424 24.99 7.17 -28.42
CA GLU A 424 25.80 5.96 -28.25
C GLU A 424 26.06 5.64 -26.77
N ALA A 425 25.79 4.41 -26.35
CA ALA A 425 26.14 3.90 -25.03
C ALA A 425 27.64 3.59 -24.91
N LYS A 426 28.47 4.63 -24.79
CA LYS A 426 29.92 4.49 -24.56
C LYS A 426 30.20 3.86 -23.20
N ALA A 427 31.12 2.90 -23.17
CA ALA A 427 31.53 2.23 -21.94
C ALA A 427 32.08 3.25 -20.93
N GLY A 428 31.42 3.39 -19.78
CA GLY A 428 31.69 4.43 -18.79
C GLY A 428 30.58 5.49 -18.64
N SER A 429 29.47 5.40 -19.39
CA SER A 429 28.27 6.20 -19.11
C SER A 429 27.79 6.01 -17.67
N ALA A 430 27.68 7.11 -16.93
CA ALA A 430 27.23 7.09 -15.53
C ALA A 430 25.74 6.74 -15.44
N VAL A 431 25.39 5.83 -14.53
CA VAL A 431 24.00 5.61 -14.14
C VAL A 431 23.62 6.66 -13.09
N ARG A 432 22.51 7.37 -13.32
CA ARG A 432 21.90 8.26 -12.32
C ARG A 432 20.64 7.62 -11.77
N LEU A 433 20.39 7.77 -10.47
CA LEU A 433 19.13 7.41 -9.85
C LEU A 433 18.19 8.64 -9.86
N ILE A 434 16.96 8.46 -10.31
CA ILE A 434 15.91 9.48 -10.31
C ILE A 434 14.61 8.97 -9.65
N ALA A 435 13.73 9.90 -9.29
CA ALA A 435 12.46 9.58 -8.64
C ALA A 435 11.42 9.06 -9.66
N PRO A 436 10.61 8.04 -9.34
CA PRO A 436 9.57 7.52 -10.24
C PRO A 436 8.62 8.60 -10.76
N SER A 437 8.29 9.63 -9.97
CA SER A 437 7.43 10.74 -10.40
C SER A 437 8.10 11.74 -11.36
N GLN A 438 9.39 11.56 -11.67
CA GLN A 438 10.15 12.32 -12.67
C GLN A 438 10.44 11.49 -13.94
N CYS A 439 9.99 10.23 -13.95
CA CYS A 439 10.12 9.30 -15.06
C CYS A 439 8.84 9.24 -15.89
N TYR A 440 9.01 8.90 -17.17
CA TYR A 440 7.92 8.62 -18.11
C TYR A 440 8.14 7.28 -18.80
N PHE A 441 7.09 6.52 -19.07
CA PHE A 441 7.20 5.29 -19.86
C PHE A 441 7.41 5.61 -21.34
N LYS A 442 8.41 4.99 -21.96
CA LYS A 442 8.70 5.19 -23.38
C LYS A 442 7.49 4.78 -24.25
N ARG A 443 7.11 5.65 -25.21
CA ARG A 443 6.12 5.40 -26.27
C ARG A 443 6.73 5.76 -27.63
N ASP A 444 6.36 5.04 -28.68
CA ASP A 444 6.93 5.19 -30.03
C ASP A 444 6.30 6.35 -30.84
N THR A 445 6.03 7.49 -30.20
CA THR A 445 5.23 8.58 -30.79
C THR A 445 5.89 9.96 -30.71
N ASN A 446 6.49 10.36 -31.84
CA ASN A 446 6.48 11.71 -32.43
C ASN A 446 7.02 12.93 -31.64
N GLY A 447 7.65 12.76 -30.47
CA GLY A 447 8.25 13.87 -29.71
C GLY A 447 9.79 13.84 -29.67
N GLN A 448 10.48 14.28 -30.74
CA GLN A 448 11.96 14.42 -30.73
C GLN A 448 12.46 15.43 -29.67
N ILE A 449 11.60 16.38 -29.27
CA ILE A 449 11.86 17.36 -28.23
C ILE A 449 11.69 16.71 -26.84
N HIS A 450 10.62 15.93 -26.66
CA HIS A 450 10.26 15.35 -25.37
C HIS A 450 11.34 14.42 -24.86
N SER A 451 11.97 13.62 -25.71
CA SER A 451 13.09 12.75 -25.34
C SER A 451 14.37 13.48 -24.92
N LYS A 452 14.50 14.79 -25.24
CA LYS A 452 15.58 15.66 -24.76
C LYS A 452 15.21 16.38 -23.45
N LEU A 453 13.93 16.69 -23.23
CA LEU A 453 13.41 17.39 -22.05
C LEU A 453 13.14 16.45 -20.86
N PHE A 454 12.55 15.28 -21.12
CA PHE A 454 12.02 14.35 -20.11
C PHE A 454 12.79 13.04 -20.11
N THR A 455 12.87 12.38 -18.94
CA THR A 455 13.54 11.08 -18.84
C THR A 455 12.55 9.95 -19.08
N PHE A 456 12.66 9.30 -20.24
CA PHE A 456 11.89 8.11 -20.58
C PHE A 456 12.61 6.83 -20.15
N VAL A 457 11.86 5.89 -19.59
CA VAL A 457 12.34 4.60 -19.07
C VAL A 457 11.46 3.46 -19.56
N ASP A 458 12.03 2.25 -19.61
CA ASP A 458 11.29 1.01 -19.81
C ASP A 458 12.01 -0.16 -19.12
N PHE A 459 11.34 -0.79 -18.15
CA PHE A 459 11.83 -1.98 -17.46
C PHE A 459 11.03 -3.23 -17.86
N GLY A 460 10.20 -3.16 -18.90
CA GLY A 460 9.27 -4.21 -19.29
C GLY A 460 7.96 -4.17 -18.49
N PRO A 461 6.89 -4.83 -18.99
CA PRO A 461 5.51 -4.58 -18.57
C PRO A 461 5.27 -4.80 -17.06
N GLN A 462 5.88 -5.85 -16.48
CA GLN A 462 5.70 -6.19 -15.07
C GLN A 462 6.34 -5.14 -14.15
N ALA A 463 7.59 -4.75 -14.40
CA ALA A 463 8.27 -3.71 -13.62
C ALA A 463 7.61 -2.33 -13.80
N ASN A 464 7.17 -2.01 -15.01
CA ASN A 464 6.45 -0.77 -15.31
C ASN A 464 5.11 -0.68 -14.56
N GLN A 465 4.42 -1.79 -14.28
CA GLN A 465 3.20 -1.79 -13.46
C GLN A 465 3.48 -1.29 -12.03
N PHE A 466 4.57 -1.74 -11.40
CA PHE A 466 4.98 -1.26 -10.08
C PHE A 466 5.39 0.22 -10.10
N LEU A 467 6.17 0.63 -11.11
CA LEU A 467 6.57 2.03 -11.27
C LEU A 467 5.40 2.97 -11.53
N SER A 468 4.36 2.51 -12.24
CA SER A 468 3.12 3.25 -12.44
C SER A 468 2.37 3.47 -11.12
N ALA A 469 2.29 2.45 -10.27
CA ALA A 469 1.76 2.61 -8.90
C ALA A 469 2.65 3.50 -8.01
N CYS A 470 3.95 3.56 -8.29
CA CYS A 470 4.88 4.55 -7.72
C CYS A 470 4.84 5.92 -8.43
N GLY A 471 3.90 6.18 -9.35
CA GLY A 471 3.68 7.50 -9.93
C GLY A 471 4.48 7.84 -11.20
N THR A 472 5.18 6.88 -11.81
CA THR A 472 5.70 7.04 -13.19
C THR A 472 4.53 7.16 -14.17
N LYS A 473 4.57 8.19 -15.02
CA LYS A 473 3.51 8.54 -15.97
C LYS A 473 3.77 7.91 -17.34
N HIS A 474 2.76 7.89 -18.21
CA HIS A 474 2.96 7.50 -19.61
C HIS A 474 3.46 8.64 -20.51
N GLU A 475 3.17 9.89 -20.14
CA GLU A 475 3.48 11.09 -20.93
C GLU A 475 3.54 12.33 -20.02
N PRO A 476 4.34 13.36 -20.37
CA PRO A 476 4.37 14.62 -19.66
C PRO A 476 3.04 15.37 -19.81
N THR A 477 2.53 15.93 -18.71
CA THR A 477 1.33 16.77 -18.78
C THR A 477 1.65 18.15 -19.34
N VAL A 478 0.65 18.83 -19.90
CA VAL A 478 0.82 20.18 -20.46
C VAL A 478 1.25 21.20 -19.39
N GLU A 479 0.83 21.01 -18.13
CA GLU A 479 1.34 21.79 -16.99
C GLU A 479 2.85 21.56 -16.79
N GLU A 480 3.36 20.33 -16.91
CA GLU A 480 4.79 20.02 -16.78
C GLU A 480 5.62 20.58 -17.95
N ILE A 481 5.09 20.52 -19.17
CA ILE A 481 5.72 21.15 -20.35
C ILE A 481 5.77 22.68 -20.17
N ALA A 482 4.67 23.30 -19.75
CA ALA A 482 4.59 24.74 -19.50
C ALA A 482 5.48 25.19 -18.33
N VAL A 483 5.64 24.37 -17.29
CA VAL A 483 6.55 24.63 -16.16
C VAL A 483 8.01 24.63 -16.63
N ILE A 484 8.45 23.63 -17.41
CA ILE A 484 9.84 23.58 -17.91
C ILE A 484 10.12 24.74 -18.88
N LEU A 485 9.15 25.08 -19.75
CA LEU A 485 9.22 26.25 -20.63
C LEU A 485 9.33 27.58 -19.84
N LEU A 486 8.73 27.66 -18.65
CA LEU A 486 8.84 28.81 -17.74
C LEU A 486 10.12 28.84 -16.90
N GLU A 487 10.77 27.69 -16.69
CA GLU A 487 12.03 27.60 -15.92
C GLU A 487 13.24 28.02 -16.76
N ASP A 488 13.31 27.60 -18.04
CA ASP A 488 14.40 27.95 -18.95
C ASP A 488 13.89 28.06 -20.41
N PRO A 489 13.33 29.22 -20.82
CA PRO A 489 12.73 29.39 -22.14
C PRO A 489 13.75 29.25 -23.28
N SER A 490 14.98 29.75 -23.07
CA SER A 490 16.06 29.71 -24.05
C SER A 490 16.51 28.27 -24.31
N ARG A 491 16.73 27.49 -23.26
CA ARG A 491 17.08 26.07 -23.41
C ARG A 491 15.92 25.24 -23.97
N PHE A 492 14.67 25.58 -23.66
CA PHE A 492 13.52 24.92 -24.29
C PHE A 492 13.53 25.14 -25.81
N TRP A 493 13.81 26.37 -26.27
CA TRP A 493 13.96 26.71 -27.70
C TRP A 493 15.15 25.98 -28.35
N GLU A 494 16.30 25.91 -27.70
CA GLU A 494 17.47 25.15 -28.19
C GLU A 494 17.16 23.65 -28.33
N LEU A 495 16.53 23.04 -27.32
CA LEU A 495 16.19 21.62 -27.34
C LEU A 495 15.06 21.31 -28.34
N ALA A 496 14.18 22.28 -28.63
CA ALA A 496 13.16 22.16 -29.67
C ALA A 496 13.73 21.98 -31.08
N ASP A 497 15.01 22.32 -31.34
CA ASP A 497 15.63 22.12 -32.67
C ASP A 497 14.92 22.92 -33.79
N GLY A 498 14.45 24.14 -33.46
CA GLY A 498 13.90 25.10 -34.43
C GLY A 498 12.43 25.48 -34.23
N ARG A 499 11.98 26.44 -35.07
CA ARG A 499 10.68 27.12 -34.97
C ARG A 499 9.50 26.15 -34.92
N ASP A 500 9.40 25.24 -35.87
CA ASP A 500 8.14 24.51 -36.09
C ASP A 500 7.88 23.47 -35.00
N ASN A 501 8.95 22.88 -34.48
CA ASN A 501 8.96 22.03 -33.28
C ASN A 501 8.52 22.82 -32.04
N PHE A 502 9.07 24.02 -31.80
CA PHE A 502 8.62 24.88 -30.69
C PHE A 502 7.14 25.25 -30.83
N LEU A 503 6.67 25.52 -32.06
CA LEU A 503 5.26 25.78 -32.33
C LEU A 503 4.35 24.56 -32.13
N ILE A 504 4.83 23.32 -32.29
CA ILE A 504 4.05 22.12 -31.94
C ILE A 504 3.74 22.11 -30.42
N GLU A 505 4.74 22.39 -29.57
CA GLU A 505 4.51 22.48 -28.13
C GLU A 505 3.66 23.69 -27.75
N LEU A 506 3.87 24.86 -28.38
CA LEU A 506 3.06 26.04 -28.10
C LEU A 506 1.58 25.85 -28.53
N ARG A 507 1.32 25.13 -29.63
CA ARG A 507 -0.04 24.71 -30.02
C ARG A 507 -0.63 23.71 -29.03
N ASN A 508 0.15 22.73 -28.56
CA ASN A 508 -0.28 21.77 -27.54
C ASN A 508 -0.72 22.49 -26.24
N ILE A 509 0.08 23.48 -25.81
CA ILE A 509 -0.26 24.37 -24.69
C ILE A 509 -1.50 25.22 -24.99
N ALA A 510 -1.61 25.79 -26.19
CA ALA A 510 -2.76 26.61 -26.61
C ALA A 510 -4.08 25.83 -26.68
N VAL A 511 -4.10 24.58 -27.15
CA VAL A 511 -5.30 23.72 -27.12
C VAL A 511 -5.71 23.41 -25.68
N ASN A 512 -4.73 23.13 -24.82
CA ASN A 512 -4.96 22.60 -23.48
C ASN A 512 -4.84 23.65 -22.35
N HIS A 513 -4.82 24.96 -22.66
CA HIS A 513 -4.60 26.04 -21.69
C HIS A 513 -5.54 26.00 -20.47
N ARG A 514 -6.75 25.46 -20.64
CA ARG A 514 -7.78 25.31 -19.59
C ARG A 514 -7.44 24.25 -18.54
N LEU A 515 -6.46 23.39 -18.82
CA LEU A 515 -5.94 22.39 -17.88
C LEU A 515 -4.77 22.92 -17.04
N LEU A 516 -4.20 24.09 -17.40
CA LEU A 516 -3.11 24.71 -16.67
C LEU A 516 -3.59 25.26 -15.32
N SER A 517 -2.70 25.26 -14.33
CA SER A 517 -2.99 25.90 -13.05
C SER A 517 -3.06 27.43 -13.21
N PRO A 518 -3.94 28.14 -12.48
CA PRO A 518 -4.00 29.60 -12.51
C PRO A 518 -2.66 30.26 -12.14
N ALA A 519 -1.84 29.60 -11.33
CA ALA A 519 -0.49 30.06 -10.98
C ALA A 519 0.48 29.95 -12.16
N THR A 520 0.48 28.83 -12.89
CA THR A 520 1.29 28.66 -14.10
C THR A 520 0.83 29.60 -15.21
N LEU A 521 -0.48 29.72 -15.47
CA LEU A 521 -1.01 30.68 -16.45
C LEU A 521 -0.68 32.14 -16.07
N THR A 522 -0.69 32.50 -14.78
CA THR A 522 -0.24 33.83 -14.32
C THR A 522 1.26 34.05 -14.57
N ARG A 523 2.11 33.03 -14.38
CA ARG A 523 3.53 33.12 -14.74
C ARG A 523 3.72 33.23 -16.26
N MET A 524 2.94 32.52 -17.07
CA MET A 524 2.96 32.69 -18.54
C MET A 524 2.66 34.13 -18.95
N LYS A 525 1.66 34.78 -18.34
CA LYS A 525 1.33 36.20 -18.59
C LYS A 525 2.46 37.19 -18.27
N GLN A 526 3.52 36.75 -17.59
CA GLN A 526 4.68 37.56 -17.18
C GLN A 526 6.02 37.05 -17.76
N GLY A 527 6.04 35.85 -18.36
CA GLY A 527 7.25 35.15 -18.78
C GLY A 527 7.60 35.36 -20.26
N PRO A 528 8.88 35.50 -20.63
CA PRO A 528 9.32 35.62 -22.01
C PRO A 528 9.36 34.25 -22.71
N ILE A 529 8.17 33.67 -22.94
CA ILE A 529 8.01 32.31 -23.48
C ILE A 529 7.25 32.25 -24.81
N PHE A 530 6.69 33.37 -25.27
CA PHE A 530 5.85 33.40 -26.47
C PHE A 530 6.69 33.75 -27.69
N LEU A 531 6.51 33.01 -28.79
CA LEU A 531 7.25 33.26 -30.02
C LEU A 531 6.71 34.53 -30.69
N GLY A 532 7.55 35.56 -30.76
CA GLY A 532 7.35 36.73 -31.61
C GLY A 532 8.16 36.59 -32.90
N SER A 533 7.62 37.13 -34.00
CA SER A 533 8.30 37.22 -35.29
C SER A 533 8.28 38.64 -35.85
N ARG A 534 9.41 39.17 -36.30
CA ARG A 534 9.54 40.51 -36.90
C ARG A 534 10.10 40.39 -38.32
N ARG A 535 9.62 41.21 -39.25
CA ARG A 535 10.14 41.23 -40.62
C ARG A 535 11.45 42.05 -40.70
N ILE A 536 12.48 41.47 -41.28
CA ILE A 536 13.73 42.16 -41.62
C ILE A 536 13.81 42.29 -43.16
N LYS A 537 14.15 43.48 -43.65
CA LYS A 537 14.47 43.67 -45.07
C LYS A 537 15.83 43.04 -45.35
N ARG A 538 15.88 42.03 -46.22
CA ARG A 538 17.14 41.41 -46.66
C ARG A 538 18.01 42.45 -47.36
N GLU A 539 19.24 42.65 -46.89
CA GLU A 539 20.17 43.60 -47.54
C GLU A 539 20.45 43.16 -48.98
N LYS A 540 20.17 44.05 -49.94
CA LYS A 540 20.42 43.78 -51.37
C LYS A 540 21.92 43.87 -51.66
N PHE A 541 22.61 42.72 -51.65
CA PHE A 541 23.89 42.56 -52.33
C PHE A 541 23.75 43.07 -53.77
N LYS A 542 24.72 43.87 -54.23
CA LYS A 542 24.63 44.61 -55.50
C LYS A 542 24.89 43.74 -56.75
N SER A 543 23.99 42.80 -57.04
CA SER A 543 23.77 42.36 -58.42
C SER A 543 22.95 43.43 -59.16
N LYS A 544 23.35 43.77 -60.39
CA LYS A 544 22.56 44.59 -61.30
C LYS A 544 21.58 43.70 -62.08
N GLU A 545 20.61 44.35 -62.73
CA GLU A 545 19.71 43.82 -63.75
C GLU A 545 18.61 42.85 -63.27
N SER A 546 17.42 43.39 -62.98
CA SER A 546 16.21 43.15 -63.79
C SER A 546 15.01 43.94 -63.22
N SER A 547 13.89 43.90 -63.95
CA SER A 547 12.59 44.55 -63.70
C SER A 547 12.30 45.09 -62.30
N ALA A 548 12.13 46.41 -62.21
CA ALA A 548 11.24 46.99 -61.21
C ALA A 548 9.78 46.66 -61.56
N ASP A 549 8.93 46.59 -60.51
CA ASP A 549 7.46 46.69 -60.48
C ASP A 549 6.65 45.48 -59.98
N LEU A 550 7.23 44.29 -59.73
CA LEU A 550 6.44 43.10 -59.29
C LEU A 550 6.94 42.31 -58.06
N GLU A 551 8.13 42.55 -57.50
CA GLU A 551 8.77 41.65 -56.52
C GLU A 551 9.20 42.31 -55.19
N GLU A 552 8.37 43.17 -54.58
CA GLU A 552 8.67 43.72 -53.23
C GLU A 552 8.25 42.80 -52.05
N ASP A 553 7.25 41.91 -52.22
CA ASP A 553 6.72 41.09 -51.12
C ASP A 553 7.59 39.84 -50.81
N GLU A 554 8.50 39.41 -51.70
CA GLU A 554 9.37 38.22 -51.48
C GLU A 554 10.69 38.51 -50.74
N ASN A 555 11.08 39.78 -50.57
CA ASN A 555 12.43 40.16 -50.13
C ASN A 555 12.55 40.37 -48.59
N TRP A 556 11.74 39.63 -47.82
CA TRP A 556 11.64 39.73 -46.35
C TRP A 556 12.12 38.44 -45.65
N GLU A 557 13.05 38.58 -44.71
CA GLU A 557 13.41 37.53 -43.76
C GLU A 557 12.67 37.74 -42.43
N TYR A 558 12.60 36.70 -41.59
CA TYR A 558 11.93 36.76 -40.29
C TYR A 558 12.91 36.54 -39.15
N GLU A 559 12.98 37.51 -38.25
CA GLU A 559 13.64 37.42 -36.96
C GLU A 559 12.68 36.80 -35.94
N TYR A 560 13.19 35.87 -35.12
CA TYR A 560 12.42 35.18 -34.10
C TYR A 560 13.01 35.45 -32.71
N GLY A 561 12.15 35.57 -31.71
CA GLY A 561 12.56 35.64 -30.31
C GLY A 561 11.42 35.24 -29.37
N LEU A 562 11.77 34.88 -28.14
CA LEU A 562 10.80 34.65 -27.08
C LEU A 562 10.58 35.93 -26.28
N PHE A 563 9.32 36.36 -26.19
CA PHE A 563 8.93 37.61 -25.54
C PHE A 563 7.73 37.40 -24.60
N THR A 564 7.47 38.41 -23.77
CA THR A 564 6.28 38.49 -22.93
C THR A 564 5.07 38.94 -23.78
N PRO A 565 3.83 38.55 -23.43
CA PRO A 565 2.64 38.88 -24.25
C PRO A 565 2.45 40.38 -24.51
N ASP A 566 2.82 41.24 -23.56
CA ASP A 566 2.73 42.70 -23.71
C ASP A 566 3.63 43.27 -24.82
N LYS A 567 4.62 42.50 -25.28
CA LYS A 567 5.59 42.85 -26.35
C LYS A 567 5.30 42.17 -27.70
N ILE A 568 4.25 41.36 -27.79
CA ILE A 568 3.82 40.72 -29.05
C ILE A 568 2.45 41.27 -29.50
N VAL A 569 2.34 41.50 -30.81
CA VAL A 569 1.14 42.02 -31.46
C VAL A 569 0.40 40.93 -32.23
N ILE A 570 -0.93 40.95 -32.20
CA ILE A 570 -1.80 40.12 -33.06
C ILE A 570 -2.05 40.90 -34.36
N ALA A 571 -1.69 40.32 -35.50
CA ALA A 571 -1.59 41.02 -36.80
C ALA A 571 -2.93 41.10 -37.56
N ASP A 572 -3.99 41.54 -36.87
CA ASP A 572 -5.39 41.44 -37.31
C ASP A 572 -5.81 42.41 -38.44
N ASP A 573 -5.06 43.50 -38.68
CA ASP A 573 -5.15 44.29 -39.92
C ASP A 573 -3.90 44.02 -40.79
N THR A 574 -4.11 43.31 -41.90
CA THR A 574 -3.04 42.94 -42.86
C THR A 574 -2.38 44.15 -43.53
N ASN A 575 -3.11 45.25 -43.73
CA ASN A 575 -2.58 46.47 -44.34
C ASN A 575 -1.74 47.26 -43.33
N ALA A 576 -2.15 47.29 -42.06
CA ALA A 576 -1.31 47.80 -40.98
C ALA A 576 -0.04 46.95 -40.81
N TYR A 577 -0.16 45.62 -40.87
CA TYR A 577 1.00 44.72 -40.70
C TYR A 577 2.00 44.82 -41.87
N ARG A 578 1.54 45.05 -43.11
CA ARG A 578 2.41 45.41 -44.24
C ARG A 578 3.23 46.69 -44.01
N VAL A 579 2.66 47.67 -43.31
CA VAL A 579 3.25 49.01 -43.08
C VAL A 579 4.15 49.08 -41.83
N PHE A 580 3.89 48.23 -40.82
CA PHE A 580 4.58 48.26 -39.52
C PHE A 580 5.24 46.93 -39.11
N GLY A 581 5.15 45.86 -39.91
CA GLY A 581 5.70 44.54 -39.57
C GLY A 581 7.22 44.46 -39.47
N ASP A 582 7.94 45.51 -39.90
CA ASP A 582 9.37 45.70 -39.67
C ASP A 582 9.70 46.36 -38.31
N SER A 583 8.67 46.88 -37.63
CA SER A 583 8.77 47.70 -36.42
C SER A 583 8.22 47.00 -35.18
N ILE A 584 7.58 45.83 -35.32
CA ILE A 584 6.94 45.06 -34.24
C ILE A 584 7.27 43.57 -34.33
N PHE A 585 7.17 42.87 -33.20
CA PHE A 585 7.06 41.41 -33.18
C PHE A 585 5.58 41.02 -33.20
N ALA A 586 5.18 40.26 -34.22
CA ALA A 586 3.85 39.69 -34.36
C ALA A 586 3.83 38.22 -33.91
N CYS A 587 2.68 37.76 -33.40
CA CYS A 587 2.45 36.35 -33.11
C CYS A 587 2.39 35.50 -34.39
N PRO A 588 2.48 34.15 -34.29
CA PRO A 588 2.22 33.27 -35.40
C PRO A 588 0.78 33.46 -35.91
N GLN A 589 0.61 33.56 -37.23
CA GLN A 589 -0.69 33.78 -37.88
C GLN A 589 -1.47 32.47 -38.00
N GLU A 590 -2.00 32.02 -36.86
CA GLU A 590 -2.81 30.81 -36.71
C GLU A 590 -3.93 31.11 -35.70
N ASP A 591 -5.20 31.00 -36.06
CA ASP A 591 -6.37 31.40 -35.25
C ASP A 591 -6.28 30.93 -33.78
N LEU A 592 -5.90 29.67 -33.56
CA LEU A 592 -5.68 29.05 -32.24
C LEU A 592 -4.63 29.80 -31.39
N LEU A 593 -3.55 30.24 -32.02
CA LEU A 593 -2.48 30.98 -31.36
C LEU A 593 -2.85 32.46 -31.22
N GLU A 594 -3.53 33.08 -32.18
CA GLU A 594 -4.01 34.47 -32.04
C GLU A 594 -5.01 34.61 -30.88
N ASP A 595 -5.97 33.69 -30.74
CA ASP A 595 -6.90 33.65 -29.60
C ASP A 595 -6.15 33.42 -28.27
N PHE A 596 -5.22 32.45 -28.22
CA PHE A 596 -4.45 32.18 -27.01
C PHE A 596 -3.56 33.37 -26.59
N TYR A 597 -2.90 34.02 -27.55
CA TYR A 597 -2.13 35.25 -27.33
C TYR A 597 -3.04 36.38 -26.84
N SER A 598 -4.27 36.50 -27.36
CA SER A 598 -5.27 37.47 -26.88
C SER A 598 -5.73 37.18 -25.45
N GLU A 599 -5.81 35.93 -25.03
CA GLU A 599 -6.16 35.55 -23.64
C GLU A 599 -4.99 35.76 -22.67
N VAL A 600 -3.74 35.58 -23.11
CA VAL A 600 -2.56 35.85 -22.27
C VAL A 600 -2.21 37.34 -22.15
N GLY A 601 -2.59 38.17 -23.12
CA GLY A 601 -2.57 39.64 -22.98
C GLY A 601 -1.99 40.43 -24.17
N SER A 602 -1.65 39.75 -25.26
CA SER A 602 -1.18 40.36 -26.50
C SER A 602 -2.26 41.25 -27.13
N ARG A 603 -1.87 42.35 -27.78
CA ARG A 603 -2.80 43.36 -28.31
C ARG A 603 -2.98 43.23 -29.82
N ARG A 604 -4.18 43.55 -30.30
CA ARG A 604 -4.51 43.62 -31.74
C ARG A 604 -3.92 44.87 -32.39
N LEU A 605 -3.28 44.71 -33.54
CA LEU A 605 -2.65 45.81 -34.29
C LEU A 605 -3.67 46.88 -34.68
N SER A 606 -4.89 46.48 -35.08
CA SER A 606 -5.99 47.38 -35.42
C SER A 606 -6.39 48.35 -34.30
N SER A 607 -6.13 47.98 -33.04
CA SER A 607 -6.44 48.81 -31.85
C SER A 607 -5.31 49.74 -31.41
N MET A 608 -4.17 49.73 -32.12
CA MET A 608 -2.96 50.49 -31.76
C MET A 608 -2.43 51.38 -32.90
N VAL A 609 -3.04 51.29 -34.10
CA VAL A 609 -2.76 52.17 -35.24
C VAL A 609 -3.83 53.25 -35.31
N GLU A 610 -3.41 54.50 -35.20
CA GLU A 610 -4.24 55.67 -35.46
C GLU A 610 -4.02 56.14 -36.91
N GLU A 611 -5.10 56.50 -37.61
CA GLU A 611 -5.05 57.06 -38.97
C GLU A 611 -5.44 58.56 -38.93
N GLU A 612 -4.47 59.44 -39.20
CA GLU A 612 -4.71 60.89 -39.37
C GLU A 612 -4.75 61.22 -40.88
N TYR A 613 -5.85 61.83 -41.33
CA TYR A 613 -6.06 62.16 -42.74
C TYR A 613 -5.70 63.61 -43.05
N ARG A 614 -4.75 63.83 -43.96
CA ARG A 614 -4.29 65.16 -44.38
C ARG A 614 -4.65 65.43 -45.84
N THR A 615 -5.27 66.57 -46.09
CA THR A 615 -5.73 67.01 -47.41
C THR A 615 -5.13 68.37 -47.77
N THR A 616 -4.95 68.61 -49.07
CA THR A 616 -4.69 69.97 -49.59
C THR A 616 -6.02 70.73 -49.78
N THR A 617 -6.02 71.80 -50.57
CA THR A 617 -7.26 72.52 -50.96
C THR A 617 -8.31 71.62 -51.63
N GLU A 618 -9.58 71.92 -51.35
CA GLU A 618 -10.77 71.26 -51.93
C GLU A 618 -11.00 71.71 -53.39
N ILE A 619 -11.13 70.75 -54.30
CA ILE A 619 -11.53 70.97 -55.69
C ILE A 619 -13.05 70.97 -55.78
N LYS A 620 -13.65 72.13 -55.49
CA LYS A 620 -15.10 72.34 -55.55
C LYS A 620 -15.64 72.08 -56.95
N GLY A 621 -16.81 71.43 -57.05
CA GLY A 621 -17.43 71.07 -58.33
C GLY A 621 -16.73 69.93 -59.09
N SER A 622 -15.82 69.18 -58.45
CA SER A 622 -15.10 68.07 -59.10
C SER A 622 -16.04 67.03 -59.71
N ARG A 623 -15.97 66.86 -61.03
CA ARG A 623 -16.70 65.83 -61.79
C ARG A 623 -16.47 64.42 -61.23
N LYS A 624 -15.22 64.10 -60.83
CA LYS A 624 -14.84 62.83 -60.19
C LYS A 624 -15.71 62.53 -58.96
N ALA A 625 -15.94 63.51 -58.09
CA ALA A 625 -16.76 63.32 -56.88
C ALA A 625 -18.22 62.99 -57.21
N VAL A 626 -18.79 63.64 -58.23
CA VAL A 626 -20.17 63.38 -58.68
C VAL A 626 -20.31 61.98 -59.29
N GLU A 627 -19.37 61.59 -60.16
CA GLU A 627 -19.35 60.28 -60.82
C GLU A 627 -19.13 59.13 -59.83
N ILE A 628 -18.18 59.27 -58.89
CA ILE A 628 -17.95 58.26 -57.86
C ILE A 628 -19.14 58.17 -56.90
N ARG A 629 -19.78 59.30 -56.53
CA ARG A 629 -21.01 59.28 -55.70
C ARG A 629 -22.14 58.53 -56.41
N SER A 630 -22.37 58.78 -57.69
CA SER A 630 -23.46 58.14 -58.44
C SER A 630 -23.20 56.65 -58.63
N LEU A 631 -21.95 56.24 -58.93
CA LEU A 631 -21.55 54.84 -59.02
C LEU A 631 -21.75 54.11 -57.69
N ILE A 632 -21.31 54.68 -56.57
CA ILE A 632 -21.48 54.07 -55.24
C ILE A 632 -22.97 53.87 -54.93
N LEU A 633 -23.83 54.87 -55.18
CA LEU A 633 -25.26 54.75 -54.88
C LEU A 633 -26.01 53.84 -55.87
N GLU A 634 -25.55 53.68 -57.12
CA GLU A 634 -26.06 52.68 -58.06
C GLU A 634 -25.70 51.25 -57.63
N ARG A 635 -24.51 51.05 -57.04
CA ARG A 635 -23.92 49.70 -56.83
C ARG A 635 -24.01 49.16 -55.41
N LEU A 636 -24.03 50.02 -54.41
CA LEU A 636 -24.26 49.66 -53.01
C LEU A 636 -25.53 48.80 -52.79
N PRO A 637 -26.67 49.01 -53.52
CA PRO A 637 -27.83 48.13 -53.47
C PRO A 637 -27.55 46.67 -53.86
N LEU A 638 -26.67 46.43 -54.83
CA LEU A 638 -26.30 45.09 -55.30
C LEU A 638 -25.38 44.41 -54.28
N PHE A 639 -24.40 45.15 -53.75
CA PHE A 639 -23.51 44.67 -52.70
C PHE A 639 -24.27 44.30 -51.42
N LEU A 640 -25.18 45.15 -50.94
CA LEU A 640 -26.00 44.88 -49.76
C LEU A 640 -27.06 43.78 -49.98
N HIS A 641 -27.36 43.40 -51.23
CA HIS A 641 -28.24 42.27 -51.52
C HIS A 641 -27.51 40.93 -51.38
N GLU A 642 -26.25 40.84 -51.80
CA GLU A 642 -25.44 39.62 -51.61
C GLU A 642 -24.90 39.52 -50.17
N HIS A 643 -24.54 40.65 -49.55
CA HIS A 643 -23.98 40.71 -48.20
C HIS A 643 -25.05 40.60 -47.09
N THR A 644 -25.90 39.57 -47.15
CA THR A 644 -27.02 39.35 -46.20
C THR A 644 -26.61 38.98 -44.78
N HIS A 645 -25.35 38.55 -44.57
CA HIS A 645 -24.87 38.04 -43.29
C HIS A 645 -24.56 39.12 -42.24
N ALA A 646 -24.44 40.40 -42.64
CA ALA A 646 -24.21 41.51 -41.71
C ALA A 646 -25.20 42.65 -41.97
N LYS A 647 -25.84 43.13 -40.89
CA LYS A 647 -26.73 44.30 -40.97
C LYS A 647 -25.87 45.58 -41.05
N PRO A 648 -26.06 46.45 -42.06
CA PRO A 648 -25.29 47.68 -42.14
C PRO A 648 -25.68 48.68 -41.03
N ARG A 649 -24.68 49.36 -40.49
CA ARG A 649 -24.77 50.38 -39.42
C ARG A 649 -25.66 51.56 -39.78
N VAL A 650 -25.74 51.86 -41.08
CA VAL A 650 -26.62 52.89 -41.66
C VAL A 650 -27.41 52.28 -42.83
N PRO A 651 -28.74 52.50 -42.92
CA PRO A 651 -29.54 51.95 -44.01
C PRO A 651 -29.30 52.73 -45.31
N PHE A 652 -29.44 52.05 -46.46
CA PHE A 652 -29.26 52.67 -47.78
C PHE A 652 -30.14 53.92 -47.98
N SER A 653 -31.38 53.92 -47.48
CA SER A 653 -32.30 55.07 -47.53
C SER A 653 -31.80 56.29 -46.76
N TRP A 654 -30.93 56.12 -45.77
CA TRP A 654 -30.25 57.22 -45.09
C TRP A 654 -29.05 57.72 -45.91
N LEU A 655 -28.25 56.83 -46.50
CA LEU A 655 -27.08 57.16 -47.33
C LEU A 655 -27.44 57.88 -48.64
N ASN A 656 -28.54 57.48 -49.28
CA ASN A 656 -28.94 58.05 -50.58
C ASN A 656 -29.24 59.56 -50.51
N ASN A 657 -29.53 60.09 -49.31
CA ASN A 657 -29.73 61.52 -49.09
C ASN A 657 -28.42 62.33 -49.31
N ASN A 658 -28.53 63.40 -50.10
CA ASN A 658 -27.41 64.29 -50.45
C ASN A 658 -26.74 64.96 -49.25
N THR A 659 -27.41 65.08 -48.09
CA THR A 659 -26.80 65.62 -46.86
C THR A 659 -26.05 64.58 -46.03
N ASN A 660 -26.22 63.28 -46.31
CA ASN A 660 -25.80 62.20 -45.42
C ASN A 660 -24.61 61.39 -45.97
N PHE A 661 -24.52 61.26 -47.29
CA PHE A 661 -23.34 60.75 -48.00
C PHE A 661 -22.83 61.82 -48.96
N VAL A 662 -21.71 62.44 -48.61
CA VAL A 662 -21.05 63.51 -49.37
C VAL A 662 -19.76 62.95 -49.97
N VAL A 663 -19.44 63.34 -51.20
CA VAL A 663 -18.15 63.01 -51.83
C VAL A 663 -17.45 64.31 -52.18
N ARG A 664 -16.17 64.42 -51.81
CA ARG A 664 -15.30 65.59 -52.04
C ARG A 664 -14.04 65.15 -52.77
N THR A 665 -13.44 66.06 -53.53
CA THR A 665 -12.11 65.85 -54.12
C THR A 665 -11.16 66.92 -53.57
N PHE A 666 -9.95 66.53 -53.18
CA PHE A 666 -8.88 67.42 -52.73
C PHE A 666 -7.68 67.28 -53.67
N GLY A 667 -6.87 68.33 -53.81
CA GLY A 667 -5.69 68.30 -54.70
C GLY A 667 -4.82 67.05 -54.51
N LYS A 668 -4.40 66.80 -53.27
CA LYS A 668 -3.74 65.58 -52.79
C LYS A 668 -4.31 65.15 -51.43
N LEU A 669 -4.29 63.84 -51.19
CA LEU A 669 -4.73 63.16 -49.97
C LEU A 669 -3.61 62.23 -49.47
N THR A 670 -3.23 62.38 -48.20
CA THR A 670 -2.19 61.57 -47.55
C THR A 670 -2.70 61.08 -46.19
N VAL A 671 -2.59 59.77 -45.95
CA VAL A 671 -2.89 59.12 -44.67
C VAL A 671 -1.59 59.04 -43.87
N THR A 672 -1.55 59.72 -42.73
CA THR A 672 -0.49 59.55 -41.72
C THR A 672 -0.94 58.43 -40.77
N LYS A 673 -0.36 57.24 -40.91
CA LYS A 673 -0.59 56.13 -39.98
C LYS A 673 0.44 56.23 -38.85
N SER A 674 -0.01 56.29 -37.60
CA SER A 674 0.85 56.28 -36.42
C SER A 674 0.58 55.06 -35.55
N LEU A 675 1.65 54.33 -35.23
CA LEU A 675 1.64 53.21 -34.30
C LEU A 675 2.39 53.61 -33.03
N THR A 676 1.73 53.52 -31.88
CA THR A 676 2.35 53.70 -30.56
C THR A 676 2.18 52.43 -29.74
N TYR A 677 3.30 51.75 -29.47
CA TYR A 677 3.29 50.43 -28.83
C TYR A 677 4.54 50.22 -27.96
N GLY A 678 4.38 50.33 -26.64
CA GLY A 678 5.51 50.31 -25.70
C GLY A 678 6.48 51.46 -26.01
N GLU A 679 7.72 51.12 -26.37
CA GLU A 679 8.73 52.07 -26.82
C GLU A 679 8.66 52.37 -28.33
N VAL A 680 7.97 51.52 -29.11
CA VAL A 680 7.82 51.70 -30.57
C VAL A 680 6.91 52.90 -30.86
N ARG A 681 7.46 53.89 -31.57
CA ARG A 681 6.75 55.05 -32.09
C ARG A 681 7.05 55.17 -33.57
N ALA A 682 6.23 54.52 -34.40
CA ALA A 682 6.40 54.52 -35.85
C ALA A 682 5.33 55.39 -36.51
N VAL A 683 5.74 56.29 -37.40
CA VAL A 683 4.84 57.11 -38.22
C VAL A 683 5.16 56.87 -39.68
N ARG A 684 4.14 56.54 -40.47
CA ARG A 684 4.24 56.19 -41.88
C ARG A 684 3.23 57.02 -42.67
N ASN A 685 3.72 57.87 -43.56
CA ASN A 685 2.88 58.63 -44.48
C ASN A 685 2.67 57.80 -45.74
N GLN A 686 1.41 57.59 -46.12
CA GLN A 686 1.00 56.89 -47.33
C GLN A 686 0.08 57.82 -48.13
N ASP A 687 0.43 58.10 -49.39
CA ASP A 687 -0.51 58.76 -50.29
C ASP A 687 -1.64 57.80 -50.65
N SER A 688 -2.87 58.32 -50.71
CA SER A 688 -4.09 57.52 -50.86
C SER A 688 -5.04 58.19 -51.83
N SER A 689 -5.68 57.40 -52.68
CA SER A 689 -6.64 57.87 -53.68
C SER A 689 -8.03 58.12 -53.09
N ALA A 690 -8.40 57.42 -52.02
CA ALA A 690 -9.75 57.48 -51.43
C ALA A 690 -9.80 57.11 -49.94
N VAL A 691 -10.30 58.02 -49.11
CA VAL A 691 -10.58 57.80 -47.68
C VAL A 691 -12.04 58.12 -47.39
N ALA A 692 -12.72 57.27 -46.62
CA ALA A 692 -14.06 57.55 -46.09
C ALA A 692 -13.99 57.74 -44.57
N MET A 693 -14.60 58.81 -44.07
CA MET A 693 -14.71 59.11 -42.65
C MET A 693 -16.12 59.57 -42.27
N ARG A 694 -16.45 59.52 -40.97
CA ARG A 694 -17.71 60.08 -40.46
C ARG A 694 -17.46 61.33 -39.64
N VAL A 695 -18.16 62.41 -39.96
CA VAL A 695 -18.01 63.71 -39.28
C VAL A 695 -18.79 63.67 -37.95
N GLY A 696 -18.15 63.13 -36.92
CA GLY A 696 -18.76 62.90 -35.60
C GLY A 696 -19.96 61.95 -35.69
N ARG A 697 -21.14 62.39 -35.26
CA ARG A 697 -22.42 61.67 -35.46
C ARG A 697 -23.13 62.01 -36.78
N GLY A 698 -22.61 62.98 -37.53
CA GLY A 698 -23.18 63.49 -38.78
C GLY A 698 -22.90 62.62 -40.01
N PRO A 699 -22.69 63.23 -41.19
CA PRO A 699 -22.59 62.52 -42.46
C PRO A 699 -21.34 61.64 -42.56
N ILE A 700 -21.40 60.71 -43.50
CA ILE A 700 -20.22 60.03 -44.04
C ILE A 700 -19.72 60.86 -45.22
N GLU A 701 -18.45 61.23 -45.17
CA GLU A 701 -17.75 61.88 -46.28
C GLU A 701 -16.73 60.91 -46.90
N LEU A 702 -16.75 60.78 -48.22
CA LEU A 702 -15.70 60.15 -49.00
C LEU A 702 -14.83 61.26 -49.62
N TRP A 703 -13.56 61.27 -49.26
CA TRP A 703 -12.55 62.20 -49.75
C TRP A 703 -11.71 61.50 -50.82
N LEU A 704 -11.56 62.12 -51.99
CA LEU A 704 -10.83 61.58 -53.13
C LEU A 704 -9.61 62.44 -53.47
N ALA A 705 -8.51 61.81 -53.88
CA ALA A 705 -7.37 62.51 -54.48
C ALA A 705 -7.73 63.04 -55.88
N GLY A 706 -7.30 64.27 -56.17
CA GLY A 706 -7.45 64.91 -57.48
C GLY A 706 -6.26 64.66 -58.41
N ASN A 707 -5.07 64.42 -57.84
CA ASN A 707 -3.81 64.23 -58.55
C ASN A 707 -3.55 62.81 -59.08
N ASP A 708 -4.45 61.86 -58.81
CA ASP A 708 -4.27 60.43 -59.08
C ASP A 708 -5.55 59.81 -59.68
N LEU A 709 -5.53 58.54 -60.04
CA LEU A 709 -6.73 57.74 -60.33
C LEU A 709 -7.56 57.50 -59.05
N VAL A 710 -8.67 56.77 -59.14
CA VAL A 710 -9.43 56.33 -57.95
C VAL A 710 -9.29 54.83 -57.84
N ASP A 711 -8.63 54.35 -56.78
CA ASP A 711 -8.64 52.94 -56.46
C ASP A 711 -9.98 52.55 -55.81
N MET A 712 -10.74 51.72 -56.53
CA MET A 712 -12.00 51.19 -56.02
C MET A 712 -11.79 50.26 -54.82
N PHE A 713 -10.59 49.72 -54.59
CA PHE A 713 -10.26 48.93 -53.39
C PHE A 713 -10.16 49.81 -52.15
N GLU A 714 -9.49 50.97 -52.21
CA GLU A 714 -9.46 51.95 -51.12
C GLU A 714 -10.85 52.53 -50.83
N VAL A 715 -11.61 52.90 -51.88
CA VAL A 715 -13.02 53.32 -51.75
C VAL A 715 -13.83 52.25 -51.02
N SER A 716 -13.70 50.99 -51.42
CA SER A 716 -14.47 49.88 -50.84
C SER A 716 -14.07 49.58 -49.40
N THR A 717 -12.76 49.50 -49.14
CA THR A 717 -12.21 49.24 -47.80
C THR A 717 -12.66 50.32 -46.81
N SER A 718 -12.52 51.60 -47.19
CA SER A 718 -12.90 52.72 -46.35
C SER A 718 -14.41 52.79 -46.09
N ILE A 719 -15.24 52.52 -47.11
CA ILE A 719 -16.70 52.53 -46.94
C ILE A 719 -17.14 51.32 -46.09
N CYS A 720 -16.59 50.12 -46.30
CA CYS A 720 -16.91 48.95 -45.49
C CYS A 720 -16.56 49.15 -44.00
N ARG A 721 -15.44 49.82 -43.68
CA ARG A 721 -15.08 50.26 -42.31
C ARG A 721 -16.15 51.14 -41.64
N LEU A 722 -17.01 51.83 -42.40
CA LEU A 722 -18.11 52.65 -41.88
C LEU A 722 -19.49 51.97 -42.00
N LEU A 723 -19.68 51.03 -42.92
CA LEU A 723 -20.93 50.30 -43.12
C LEU A 723 -21.13 49.15 -42.13
N PHE A 724 -20.07 48.49 -41.65
CA PHE A 724 -20.16 47.30 -40.81
C PHE A 724 -19.35 47.43 -39.52
N ASP A 725 -19.75 46.74 -38.46
CA ASP A 725 -19.00 46.71 -37.19
C ASP A 725 -17.76 45.78 -37.25
N SER A 726 -17.74 44.83 -38.19
CA SER A 726 -16.62 43.89 -38.40
C SER A 726 -16.40 43.61 -39.91
N PRO A 727 -15.88 44.58 -40.69
CA PRO A 727 -15.65 44.41 -42.12
C PRO A 727 -14.54 43.38 -42.40
N ARG A 728 -14.75 42.51 -43.39
CA ARG A 728 -13.75 41.52 -43.83
C ARG A 728 -13.10 41.97 -45.15
N ALA A 729 -11.89 41.46 -45.42
CA ALA A 729 -11.23 41.68 -46.71
C ALA A 729 -12.06 41.18 -47.91
N SER A 730 -12.83 40.09 -47.73
CA SER A 730 -13.81 39.60 -48.71
C SER A 730 -14.84 40.65 -49.13
N ASP A 731 -15.21 41.53 -48.20
CA ASP A 731 -16.35 42.44 -48.37
C ASP A 731 -15.89 43.67 -49.15
N ALA A 732 -14.67 44.16 -48.85
CA ALA A 732 -13.99 45.18 -49.65
C ALA A 732 -13.70 44.68 -51.08
N LEU A 733 -13.21 43.45 -51.25
CA LEU A 733 -12.96 42.85 -52.57
C LEU A 733 -14.25 42.63 -53.38
N LEU A 734 -15.33 42.18 -52.73
CA LEU A 734 -16.64 42.03 -53.36
C LEU A 734 -17.20 43.39 -53.80
N PHE A 735 -17.17 44.40 -52.92
CA PHE A 735 -17.69 45.73 -53.26
C PHE A 735 -16.86 46.40 -54.36
N MET A 736 -15.52 46.29 -54.30
CA MET A 736 -14.60 46.72 -55.37
C MET A 736 -14.97 46.06 -56.70
N THR A 737 -15.21 44.75 -56.69
CA THR A 737 -15.61 44.00 -57.91
C THR A 737 -16.93 44.52 -58.48
N ILE A 738 -17.90 44.88 -57.64
CA ILE A 738 -19.23 45.39 -58.07
C ILE A 738 -19.16 46.85 -58.55
N LEU A 739 -18.24 47.67 -58.00
CA LEU A 739 -17.95 49.03 -58.47
C LEU A 739 -17.21 49.01 -59.82
N SER A 740 -16.18 48.19 -59.97
CA SER A 740 -15.31 48.13 -61.17
C SER A 740 -15.89 47.33 -62.35
N THR A 741 -16.92 46.50 -62.13
CA THR A 741 -17.58 45.72 -63.20
C THR A 741 -18.78 46.47 -63.77
N ASP A 742 -19.07 46.38 -65.07
CA ASP A 742 -20.28 46.98 -65.66
C ASP A 742 -21.58 46.20 -65.34
N LEU A 743 -22.75 46.87 -65.37
CA LEU A 743 -24.03 46.21 -65.07
C LEU A 743 -24.38 45.03 -65.99
N ARG A 744 -23.92 45.00 -67.25
CA ARG A 744 -24.19 43.89 -68.18
C ARG A 744 -23.31 42.69 -67.87
N ALA A 745 -22.06 42.88 -67.44
CA ALA A 745 -21.23 41.82 -66.89
C ALA A 745 -21.76 41.31 -65.53
N LEU A 746 -22.25 42.18 -64.64
CA LEU A 746 -22.89 41.74 -63.39
C LEU A 746 -24.14 40.89 -63.64
N ARG A 747 -25.03 41.29 -64.56
CA ARG A 747 -26.17 40.44 -64.98
C ARG A 747 -25.72 39.07 -65.51
N ARG A 748 -24.70 39.02 -66.37
CA ARG A 748 -24.13 37.76 -66.87
C ARG A 748 -23.45 36.91 -65.80
N ARG A 749 -22.98 37.51 -64.70
CA ARG A 749 -22.46 36.84 -63.49
C ARG A 749 -23.56 36.43 -62.50
N GLY A 750 -24.85 36.56 -62.87
CA GLY A 750 -25.98 36.09 -62.06
C GLY A 750 -26.61 37.13 -61.13
N TYR A 751 -26.08 38.35 -61.04
CA TYR A 751 -26.65 39.40 -60.19
C TYR A 751 -28.03 39.82 -60.71
N ASN A 752 -29.05 39.82 -59.85
CA ASN A 752 -30.43 40.15 -60.21
C ASN A 752 -30.67 41.68 -60.26
N VAL A 753 -29.82 42.37 -61.03
CA VAL A 753 -29.69 43.83 -61.11
C VAL A 753 -31.04 44.52 -61.28
N ASP A 754 -31.83 44.10 -62.27
CA ASP A 754 -33.08 44.76 -62.61
C ASP A 754 -34.13 44.65 -61.50
N ARG A 755 -34.23 43.50 -60.82
CA ARG A 755 -35.14 43.31 -59.68
C ARG A 755 -34.72 44.14 -58.47
N ILE A 756 -33.42 44.22 -58.19
CA ILE A 756 -32.88 44.95 -57.02
C ILE A 756 -33.05 46.46 -57.21
N LEU A 757 -32.64 46.99 -58.35
CA LEU A 757 -32.74 48.43 -58.64
C LEU A 757 -34.20 48.88 -58.80
N GLN A 758 -35.06 48.10 -59.46
CA GLN A 758 -36.48 48.44 -59.58
C GLN A 758 -37.20 48.44 -58.23
N LYS A 759 -36.91 47.47 -57.35
CA LYS A 759 -37.45 47.42 -55.97
C LYS A 759 -37.02 48.64 -55.14
N GLN A 760 -35.82 49.17 -55.36
CA GLN A 760 -35.40 50.40 -54.70
C GLN A 760 -36.03 51.65 -55.32
N LYS A 761 -36.21 51.69 -56.64
CA LYS A 761 -36.90 52.80 -57.31
C LYS A 761 -38.33 52.96 -56.80
N THR A 762 -39.11 51.87 -56.72
CA THR A 762 -40.47 51.94 -56.16
C THR A 762 -40.45 52.37 -54.70
N ALA A 763 -39.55 51.81 -53.87
CA ALA A 763 -39.43 52.20 -52.47
C ALA A 763 -39.02 53.67 -52.26
N ALA A 764 -38.28 54.27 -53.20
CA ALA A 764 -37.95 55.69 -53.20
C ALA A 764 -39.15 56.57 -53.64
N GLU A 765 -39.93 56.12 -54.62
CA GLU A 765 -41.15 56.77 -55.08
C GLU A 765 -42.25 56.75 -54.00
N ASP A 766 -42.40 55.63 -53.29
CA ASP A 766 -43.32 55.49 -52.16
C ASP A 766 -42.90 56.34 -50.96
N ALA A 767 -41.61 56.33 -50.57
CA ALA A 767 -41.10 57.19 -49.50
C ALA A 767 -41.16 58.70 -49.86
N ALA A 768 -41.09 59.04 -51.15
CA ALA A 768 -41.33 60.41 -51.62
C ALA A 768 -42.82 60.79 -51.52
N ARG A 769 -43.74 59.87 -51.84
CA ARG A 769 -45.19 60.05 -51.62
C ARG A 769 -45.53 60.24 -50.14
N GLU A 770 -44.99 59.41 -49.25
CA GLU A 770 -45.21 59.55 -47.80
C GLU A 770 -44.72 60.92 -47.29
N ARG A 771 -43.53 61.37 -47.70
CA ARG A 771 -43.02 62.71 -47.35
C ARG A 771 -43.88 63.83 -47.93
N ALA A 772 -44.35 63.70 -49.16
CA ALA A 772 -45.26 64.68 -49.77
C ALA A 772 -46.59 64.76 -49.01
N GLN A 773 -47.17 63.62 -48.62
CA GLN A 773 -48.38 63.56 -47.80
C GLN A 773 -48.17 64.15 -46.40
N GLN A 774 -47.06 63.82 -45.73
CA GLN A 774 -46.70 64.42 -44.43
C GLN A 774 -46.50 65.94 -44.52
N THR A 775 -45.94 66.44 -45.62
CA THR A 775 -45.76 67.89 -45.85
C THR A 775 -47.09 68.58 -46.18
N ALA A 776 -47.98 67.91 -46.90
CA ALA A 776 -49.31 68.43 -47.26
C ALA A 776 -50.34 68.41 -46.11
N LEU A 777 -50.04 67.70 -45.01
CA LEU A 777 -50.91 67.61 -43.82
C LEU A 777 -50.63 68.70 -42.77
N VAL A 778 -49.74 69.66 -43.03
CA VAL A 778 -49.54 70.84 -42.18
C VAL A 778 -50.57 71.92 -42.55
N PRO A 779 -51.50 72.31 -41.66
CA PRO A 779 -52.48 73.35 -41.97
C PRO A 779 -51.82 74.70 -42.25
N GLN A 780 -52.41 75.48 -43.14
CA GLN A 780 -51.89 76.78 -43.55
C GLN A 780 -51.79 77.78 -42.39
N ASP A 781 -52.60 77.60 -41.35
CA ASP A 781 -52.55 78.37 -40.09
C ASP A 781 -51.26 78.14 -39.29
N VAL A 782 -50.63 76.96 -39.41
CA VAL A 782 -49.35 76.66 -38.75
C VAL A 782 -48.19 77.35 -39.47
N LEU A 783 -48.26 77.44 -40.80
CA LEU A 783 -47.32 78.25 -41.60
C LEU A 783 -47.50 79.74 -41.30
N LEU A 784 -48.74 80.22 -41.10
CA LEU A 784 -48.99 81.58 -40.63
C LEU A 784 -48.45 81.80 -39.22
N ALA A 785 -48.64 80.86 -38.29
CA ALA A 785 -48.10 80.95 -36.93
C ALA A 785 -46.56 80.98 -36.92
N MET A 786 -45.89 80.21 -37.77
CA MET A 786 -44.44 80.28 -37.95
C MET A 786 -43.98 81.61 -38.58
N ALA A 787 -44.75 82.19 -39.52
CA ALA A 787 -44.49 83.52 -40.07
C ALA A 787 -44.65 84.63 -39.00
N HIS A 788 -45.70 84.56 -38.18
CA HIS A 788 -45.90 85.50 -37.07
C HIS A 788 -44.85 85.35 -35.95
N ALA A 789 -44.35 84.15 -35.70
CA ALA A 789 -43.24 83.92 -34.77
C ALA A 789 -41.89 84.46 -35.31
N SER A 790 -41.71 84.53 -36.63
CA SER A 790 -40.50 85.09 -37.25
C SER A 790 -40.58 86.60 -37.53
N ALA A 791 -41.78 87.20 -37.49
CA ALA A 791 -41.98 88.65 -37.55
C ALA A 791 -41.69 89.39 -36.22
N ALA A 792 -41.31 88.67 -35.15
CA ALA A 792 -41.13 89.21 -33.80
C ALA A 792 -39.66 89.43 -33.37
N ILE A 793 -38.67 89.09 -34.22
CA ILE A 793 -37.24 89.26 -33.91
C ILE A 793 -36.46 89.80 -35.13
N ASP A 794 -36.79 91.02 -35.58
CA ASP A 794 -35.78 91.89 -36.19
C ASP A 794 -36.12 93.39 -36.02
N GLN A 795 -35.67 93.97 -34.90
CA GLN A 795 -35.43 95.41 -34.78
C GLN A 795 -34.07 95.62 -34.10
N ARG A 796 -33.06 96.00 -34.90
CA ARG A 796 -31.79 96.55 -34.41
C ARG A 796 -32.04 97.92 -33.75
N PRO A 797 -31.26 98.26 -32.71
CA PRO A 797 -29.98 98.94 -32.93
C PRO A 797 -28.78 98.01 -32.67
N GLY A 798 -27.57 98.28 -33.13
CA GLY A 798 -27.07 99.51 -33.75
C GLY A 798 -25.80 99.95 -33.03
N SER A 799 -24.63 99.64 -33.59
CA SER A 799 -23.33 99.87 -32.99
C SER A 799 -22.74 101.26 -33.32
N PRO A 800 -22.23 101.98 -32.31
CA PRO A 800 -20.94 102.67 -32.39
C PRO A 800 -19.88 101.84 -31.65
N SER A 801 -18.61 101.68 -32.08
CA SER A 801 -17.64 102.55 -32.78
C SER A 801 -17.04 103.65 -31.90
N SER A 802 -15.74 103.89 -32.09
CA SER A 802 -14.87 104.86 -31.38
C SER A 802 -14.74 104.68 -29.85
N GLU A 803 -13.60 104.95 -29.21
CA GLU A 803 -12.28 105.32 -29.74
C GLU A 803 -11.12 104.93 -28.80
N SER A 804 -9.90 104.99 -29.34
CA SER A 804 -8.62 104.64 -28.75
C SER A 804 -8.06 105.67 -27.76
N ALA A 805 -7.29 105.20 -26.75
CA ALA A 805 -5.98 105.79 -26.40
C ALA A 805 -5.16 104.91 -25.42
N LEU A 806 -3.95 104.50 -25.86
CA LEU A 806 -2.66 104.48 -25.12
C LEU A 806 -2.57 103.73 -23.76
N ASP A 807 -1.82 102.62 -23.65
CA ASP A 807 -0.34 102.48 -23.52
C ASP A 807 0.15 102.79 -22.08
N ASN A 808 1.03 102.04 -21.38
CA ASN A 808 1.68 100.70 -21.51
C ASN A 808 1.90 100.18 -20.04
N ASP A 809 2.42 99.00 -19.69
CA ASP A 809 3.34 98.06 -20.37
C ASP A 809 3.24 96.60 -19.82
N VAL A 810 3.86 95.65 -20.55
CA VAL A 810 4.27 94.25 -20.26
C VAL A 810 3.83 93.54 -18.94
N GLY A 811 3.40 92.27 -18.94
CA GLY A 811 3.11 91.36 -20.07
C GLY A 811 3.20 89.85 -19.76
N LEU A 812 2.12 89.11 -20.09
CA LEU A 812 2.03 87.65 -20.39
C LEU A 812 2.31 86.62 -19.25
N GLY A 813 1.56 85.51 -19.13
CA GLY A 813 0.40 85.09 -19.94
C GLY A 813 -0.43 83.93 -19.38
N ARG A 814 -1.71 84.23 -19.09
CA ARG A 814 -2.96 83.42 -19.13
C ARG A 814 -3.00 81.99 -18.55
N GLU A 815 -3.98 81.80 -17.67
CA GLU A 815 -4.36 80.53 -17.01
C GLU A 815 -5.84 80.18 -17.33
N LYS A 816 -6.28 78.95 -16.97
CA LYS A 816 -7.66 78.41 -17.01
C LYS A 816 -8.18 78.09 -18.44
N ILE A 817 -9.06 77.12 -18.66
CA ILE A 817 -10.09 76.51 -17.79
C ILE A 817 -9.98 74.96 -17.73
N GLN A 818 -10.22 74.38 -16.56
CA GLN A 818 -10.38 72.93 -16.36
C GLN A 818 -11.87 72.55 -16.14
N PRO A 819 -12.36 71.41 -16.67
CA PRO A 819 -13.60 70.78 -16.23
C PRO A 819 -13.38 69.93 -14.96
N PRO A 820 -14.36 69.81 -14.04
CA PRO A 820 -14.15 69.23 -12.71
C PRO A 820 -14.28 67.69 -12.67
N HIS A 821 -13.53 67.07 -11.75
CA HIS A 821 -13.59 65.64 -11.44
C HIS A 821 -14.59 65.36 -10.30
N TRP A 822 -15.57 64.47 -10.54
CA TRP A 822 -16.38 63.85 -9.49
C TRP A 822 -16.62 62.36 -9.81
N MET A 823 -16.22 61.49 -8.88
CA MET A 823 -16.59 60.07 -8.85
C MET A 823 -17.29 59.76 -7.53
N PRO A 824 -18.55 59.27 -7.54
CA PRO A 824 -19.14 58.56 -6.42
C PRO A 824 -18.92 57.05 -6.59
N LYS A 825 -18.55 56.35 -5.51
CA LYS A 825 -18.57 54.88 -5.48
C LYS A 825 -20.03 54.41 -5.41
N GLY A 826 -20.43 53.46 -6.26
CA GLY A 826 -21.76 52.84 -6.27
C GLY A 826 -21.67 51.31 -6.22
N ASN A 827 -22.53 50.66 -5.42
CA ASN A 827 -22.44 49.23 -5.15
C ASN A 827 -22.95 48.38 -6.33
N LEU A 828 -22.08 47.56 -6.92
CA LEU A 828 -22.48 46.54 -7.89
C LEU A 828 -22.92 45.24 -7.18
N LYS A 829 -24.05 45.29 -6.46
CA LYS A 829 -24.68 44.10 -5.86
C LYS A 829 -26.18 43.94 -6.14
N ASP A 830 -26.89 45.02 -6.45
CA ASP A 830 -28.36 45.04 -6.55
C ASP A 830 -28.87 45.18 -8.00
N ASN A 831 -28.32 44.42 -8.95
CA ASN A 831 -28.84 44.41 -10.33
C ASN A 831 -28.69 43.06 -11.07
N LEU A 832 -28.82 41.94 -10.35
CA LEU A 832 -28.85 40.59 -10.95
C LEU A 832 -30.27 40.00 -11.07
N ASP A 833 -31.25 40.56 -10.36
CA ASP A 833 -32.66 40.10 -10.37
C ASP A 833 -33.53 40.75 -11.46
N SER A 834 -32.97 41.69 -12.22
CA SER A 834 -33.63 42.34 -13.36
C SER A 834 -33.56 41.48 -14.63
N TRP A 835 -32.41 40.84 -14.92
CA TRP A 835 -32.21 40.05 -16.13
C TRP A 835 -32.81 38.63 -16.10
N LYS A 836 -33.07 38.05 -14.92
CA LYS A 836 -33.82 36.77 -14.83
C LYS A 836 -35.31 36.88 -15.12
N ARG A 837 -35.82 38.08 -15.47
CA ARG A 837 -37.23 38.34 -15.80
C ARG A 837 -37.49 38.74 -17.27
N MET A 838 -36.49 38.70 -18.14
CA MET A 838 -36.64 39.00 -19.59
C MET A 838 -36.54 37.77 -20.50
N LEU A 839 -36.60 36.55 -19.94
CA LEU A 839 -36.93 35.33 -20.68
C LEU A 839 -38.31 34.83 -20.24
N THR A 840 -39.11 34.45 -21.25
CA THR A 840 -40.43 33.78 -21.20
C THR A 840 -41.61 34.46 -20.48
N SER A 841 -42.35 35.33 -21.20
CA SER A 841 -43.81 35.46 -20.98
C SER A 841 -44.59 36.08 -22.15
N LYS A 842 -45.81 35.55 -22.39
CA LYS A 842 -46.94 36.07 -23.22
C LYS A 842 -46.75 36.08 -24.76
N ASN A 843 -47.77 35.78 -25.58
CA ASN A 843 -49.09 35.16 -25.30
C ASN A 843 -49.73 34.54 -26.57
N GLY A 844 -50.62 33.55 -26.42
CA GLY A 844 -51.42 33.00 -27.53
C GLY A 844 -52.33 31.81 -27.15
N SER A 845 -53.58 32.10 -26.76
CA SER A 845 -54.65 31.13 -26.43
C SER A 845 -55.47 30.71 -27.68
N ARG A 846 -56.27 29.63 -27.78
CA ARG A 846 -56.95 28.63 -26.88
C ARG A 846 -57.54 27.49 -27.82
N PRO A 847 -58.39 26.51 -27.42
CA PRO A 847 -58.75 25.90 -26.11
C PRO A 847 -58.86 24.32 -26.11
N VAL A 848 -59.32 23.72 -24.97
CA VAL A 848 -59.85 22.33 -24.78
C VAL A 848 -58.81 21.19 -24.77
N SER A 849 -58.82 20.15 -23.90
CA SER A 849 -59.78 19.68 -22.86
C SER A 849 -59.13 19.31 -21.51
N VAL A 850 -59.98 19.21 -20.46
CA VAL A 850 -59.73 18.74 -19.07
C VAL A 850 -60.22 17.27 -18.90
N PRO A 851 -60.05 16.54 -17.77
CA PRO A 851 -59.51 16.85 -16.42
C PRO A 851 -58.34 15.89 -16.00
N VAL A 852 -57.89 15.63 -14.75
CA VAL A 852 -58.32 15.98 -13.36
C VAL A 852 -57.14 16.05 -12.35
N LEU A 853 -57.46 16.12 -11.04
CA LEU A 853 -56.63 16.14 -9.81
C LEU A 853 -55.96 14.78 -9.45
N GLY A 854 -55.03 14.65 -8.49
CA GLY A 854 -54.43 15.62 -7.56
C GLY A 854 -53.40 15.02 -6.56
N ALA A 855 -52.95 15.84 -5.59
CA ALA A 855 -51.89 15.61 -4.57
C ALA A 855 -52.19 14.51 -3.51
N GLY A 856 -51.28 14.05 -2.62
CA GLY A 856 -49.84 14.34 -2.39
C GLY A 856 -49.42 14.14 -0.91
N SER A 857 -48.20 14.57 -0.53
CA SER A 857 -47.60 14.60 0.85
C SER A 857 -46.92 13.33 1.39
N ALA A 858 -46.18 13.48 2.52
CA ALA A 858 -45.05 12.64 2.97
C ALA A 858 -45.24 11.91 4.33
N ALA A 859 -44.39 10.90 4.64
CA ALA A 859 -43.98 10.46 5.99
C ALA A 859 -42.86 9.37 5.98
N GLU A 860 -42.13 9.22 7.10
CA GLU A 860 -41.32 8.04 7.53
C GLU A 860 -42.12 7.24 8.62
N PRO A 861 -41.61 6.21 9.35
CA PRO A 861 -40.43 5.33 9.21
C PRO A 861 -40.91 3.85 9.02
N PRO A 862 -40.76 2.77 9.86
CA PRO A 862 -39.88 2.39 11.01
C PRO A 862 -39.17 1.00 10.81
N SER A 863 -39.10 0.17 11.87
CA SER A 863 -38.32 -1.09 12.03
C SER A 863 -39.21 -2.32 12.34
N ASP A 864 -38.73 -3.58 12.17
CA ASP A 864 -38.24 -4.42 13.32
C ASP A 864 -37.97 -5.94 13.09
N HIS A 865 -37.11 -6.44 14.00
CA HIS A 865 -36.63 -7.77 14.44
C HIS A 865 -37.33 -9.17 14.20
N GLN A 866 -36.45 -10.21 14.11
CA GLN A 866 -36.51 -11.59 14.72
C GLN A 866 -37.53 -12.66 14.19
N SER A 867 -37.40 -14.01 14.36
CA SER A 867 -36.27 -14.95 14.63
C SER A 867 -36.69 -16.48 14.59
N ILE A 868 -35.74 -17.43 14.76
CA ILE A 868 -35.85 -18.82 15.33
C ILE A 868 -36.24 -20.08 14.47
N SER A 869 -35.46 -21.18 14.64
CA SER A 869 -35.71 -22.65 14.42
C SER A 869 -36.06 -23.26 13.04
N SER A 870 -35.90 -24.58 12.75
CA SER A 870 -35.06 -25.70 13.26
C SER A 870 -35.12 -26.94 12.31
N ALA A 871 -34.25 -27.95 12.49
CA ALA A 871 -34.11 -29.14 11.59
C ALA A 871 -35.07 -30.33 11.88
N PRO A 872 -35.12 -31.36 11.00
CA PRO A 872 -34.70 -32.74 11.39
C PRO A 872 -33.95 -33.56 10.31
N ILE A 873 -33.39 -34.73 10.67
CA ILE A 873 -32.52 -35.62 9.85
C ILE A 873 -32.74 -37.11 10.25
N PRO A 874 -32.96 -38.08 9.31
CA PRO A 874 -32.16 -39.35 9.32
C PRO A 874 -32.01 -40.14 7.97
N GLU A 875 -30.89 -40.89 7.84
CA GLU A 875 -30.71 -42.32 7.40
C GLU A 875 -31.30 -42.91 6.07
N SER A 876 -30.75 -43.96 5.40
CA SER A 876 -29.52 -44.80 5.61
C SER A 876 -29.05 -45.61 4.36
N ALA A 877 -27.73 -45.76 4.21
CA ALA A 877 -26.90 -46.90 3.71
C ALA A 877 -27.33 -47.89 2.59
N ASN A 878 -26.46 -48.11 1.57
CA ASN A 878 -25.64 -49.35 1.37
C ASN A 878 -24.90 -49.44 0.00
N GLY A 879 -23.77 -50.19 -0.04
CA GLY A 879 -23.35 -50.98 -1.23
C GLY A 879 -22.07 -50.60 -2.00
N SER A 880 -21.13 -51.55 -2.13
CA SER A 880 -19.98 -51.62 -3.08
C SER A 880 -19.78 -53.11 -3.44
N PRO A 881 -19.19 -53.55 -4.60
CA PRO A 881 -17.82 -53.21 -5.06
C PRO A 881 -17.60 -53.15 -6.61
N SER A 882 -16.34 -53.05 -7.05
CA SER A 882 -15.86 -52.91 -8.45
C SER A 882 -15.68 -54.22 -9.24
N PRO A 883 -15.42 -54.19 -10.58
CA PRO A 883 -14.02 -54.24 -11.08
C PRO A 883 -13.71 -53.45 -12.41
N LEU A 884 -12.47 -53.60 -12.92
CA LEU A 884 -11.83 -53.03 -14.14
C LEU A 884 -11.82 -54.06 -15.32
N PRO A 885 -11.19 -53.87 -16.51
CA PRO A 885 -10.58 -52.72 -17.25
C PRO A 885 -11.38 -52.48 -18.59
N PRO A 886 -10.89 -52.36 -19.87
CA PRO A 886 -9.60 -51.95 -20.50
C PRO A 886 -9.73 -50.85 -21.64
N PRO A 887 -8.65 -50.48 -22.39
CA PRO A 887 -8.64 -49.36 -23.36
C PRO A 887 -8.20 -49.70 -24.81
N THR A 888 -8.23 -48.70 -25.73
CA THR A 888 -7.51 -48.74 -27.03
C THR A 888 -7.05 -47.37 -27.54
N THR A 889 -5.88 -47.31 -28.20
CA THR A 889 -5.28 -46.13 -28.88
C THR A 889 -5.61 -46.11 -30.39
N PRO A 890 -5.28 -45.03 -31.12
CA PRO A 890 -4.14 -45.15 -32.06
C PRO A 890 -3.19 -43.93 -32.05
N ALA A 891 -2.05 -44.06 -32.74
CA ALA A 891 -0.91 -43.13 -32.68
C ALA A 891 -0.54 -42.56 -34.09
N PRO A 892 0.68 -42.05 -34.41
CA PRO A 892 0.79 -40.76 -35.10
C PRO A 892 1.38 -40.81 -36.52
N LEU A 893 1.49 -39.65 -37.17
CA LEU A 893 2.25 -39.47 -38.42
C LEU A 893 3.46 -38.56 -38.22
N LEU A 894 4.59 -38.97 -38.83
CA LEU A 894 5.81 -38.19 -38.98
C LEU A 894 5.89 -37.62 -40.40
N LEU A 895 6.58 -36.48 -40.56
CA LEU A 895 7.07 -36.03 -41.85
C LEU A 895 8.42 -35.32 -41.66
N SER A 896 9.39 -35.67 -42.51
CA SER A 896 10.78 -35.22 -42.46
C SER A 896 11.19 -34.59 -43.79
N SER A 897 12.16 -33.66 -43.79
CA SER A 897 12.70 -33.10 -45.03
C SER A 897 14.18 -32.70 -44.93
N SER A 898 15.01 -33.38 -45.73
CA SER A 898 16.42 -33.13 -46.09
C SER A 898 16.90 -34.31 -46.97
N PRO A 899 17.93 -34.20 -47.82
CA PRO A 899 18.68 -33.02 -48.29
C PRO A 899 18.42 -32.77 -49.80
N PRO A 900 19.36 -32.18 -50.57
CA PRO A 900 20.22 -33.05 -51.40
C PRO A 900 21.69 -32.60 -51.52
N HIS A 901 22.54 -33.51 -52.03
CA HIS A 901 23.92 -33.23 -52.47
C HIS A 901 24.10 -33.65 -53.94
N THR A 902 24.80 -32.83 -54.73
CA THR A 902 25.49 -33.25 -55.97
C THR A 902 26.91 -32.68 -56.01
N LYS A 903 27.78 -33.31 -56.81
CA LYS A 903 29.24 -33.14 -56.81
C LYS A 903 29.67 -32.05 -57.81
N THR A 904 30.88 -31.49 -57.66
CA THR A 904 31.93 -31.46 -58.71
C THR A 904 33.27 -30.93 -58.17
N GLN A 905 34.34 -31.69 -58.47
CA GLN A 905 35.79 -31.35 -58.46
C GLN A 905 36.50 -30.84 -57.19
N ALA A 906 37.77 -31.26 -57.09
CA ALA A 906 38.85 -30.75 -56.24
C ALA A 906 40.05 -30.41 -57.17
N PRO A 907 41.19 -29.86 -56.70
CA PRO A 907 42.19 -30.75 -56.07
C PRO A 907 43.14 -30.14 -55.01
N LEU A 908 43.82 -31.04 -54.27
CA LEU A 908 45.22 -30.94 -53.79
C LEU A 908 45.68 -29.71 -52.96
N LEU A 909 45.86 -29.91 -51.64
CA LEU A 909 47.16 -30.35 -51.07
C LEU A 909 47.06 -30.72 -49.56
N SER A 910 48.11 -31.37 -49.03
CA SER A 910 48.13 -32.09 -47.74
C SER A 910 48.99 -31.40 -46.66
N PRO A 911 48.85 -31.72 -45.35
CA PRO A 911 49.51 -31.02 -44.22
C PRO A 911 50.91 -31.61 -43.89
N PRO A 912 51.62 -31.10 -42.85
CA PRO A 912 51.52 -31.74 -41.53
C PRO A 912 51.77 -30.83 -40.28
N ARG A 913 51.65 -31.46 -39.10
CA ARG A 913 52.16 -31.06 -37.75
C ARG A 913 53.34 -32.01 -37.39
N PRO A 914 54.04 -31.89 -36.24
CA PRO A 914 54.71 -30.75 -35.59
C PRO A 914 56.21 -31.10 -35.29
N THR A 915 56.96 -30.25 -34.55
CA THR A 915 58.00 -30.55 -33.51
C THR A 915 58.99 -29.37 -33.35
N ALA A 916 59.98 -29.46 -32.44
CA ALA A 916 60.78 -28.31 -31.96
C ALA A 916 62.28 -28.64 -31.77
N SER A 917 63.16 -27.64 -31.84
CA SER A 917 64.43 -27.54 -31.06
C SER A 917 65.14 -26.17 -31.24
N ARG A 918 66.32 -25.98 -30.61
CA ARG A 918 67.05 -24.72 -30.32
C ARG A 918 68.53 -24.88 -30.71
N PRO A 919 69.27 -23.83 -31.15
CA PRO A 919 70.45 -23.30 -30.40
C PRO A 919 70.58 -21.74 -30.48
N VAL A 920 71.20 -20.93 -29.59
CA VAL A 920 72.52 -20.82 -28.86
C VAL A 920 73.47 -19.75 -29.49
N THR A 921 74.25 -19.08 -28.62
CA THR A 921 74.95 -17.76 -28.72
C THR A 921 76.41 -17.80 -29.27
N PRO A 922 77.11 -16.64 -29.49
CA PRO A 922 78.03 -16.06 -28.46
C PRO A 922 78.12 -14.50 -28.40
N ALA A 923 79.05 -13.94 -27.59
CA ALA A 923 79.19 -12.50 -27.19
C ALA A 923 80.59 -11.90 -27.59
N PRO A 924 81.36 -10.99 -26.88
CA PRO A 924 81.29 -10.40 -25.50
C PRO A 924 81.74 -8.90 -25.29
N LEU A 925 81.92 -8.49 -24.00
CA LEU A 925 82.63 -7.28 -23.43
C LEU A 925 81.80 -5.97 -23.23
N LEU A 926 82.10 -4.97 -22.33
CA LEU A 926 83.07 -4.79 -21.21
C LEU A 926 82.68 -3.64 -20.19
N SER A 927 82.56 -3.94 -18.88
CA SER A 927 82.85 -3.12 -17.63
C SER A 927 82.30 -1.66 -17.40
N PRO A 928 82.61 -0.95 -16.26
CA PRO A 928 82.07 -1.04 -14.87
C PRO A 928 81.50 0.36 -14.36
N PRO A 929 81.36 0.78 -13.05
CA PRO A 929 81.53 0.15 -11.72
C PRO A 929 80.36 0.33 -10.67
N ARG A 930 80.43 1.24 -9.65
CA ARG A 930 79.66 1.24 -8.37
C ARG A 930 79.83 2.56 -7.52
N PRO A 931 79.26 2.82 -6.28
CA PRO A 931 78.92 1.88 -5.16
C PRO A 931 77.70 2.14 -4.16
N THR A 932 77.22 1.06 -3.50
CA THR A 932 76.67 0.91 -2.09
C THR A 932 75.42 1.69 -1.55
N ALA A 933 74.80 1.40 -0.37
CA ALA A 933 74.36 0.14 0.33
C ALA A 933 73.62 0.37 1.71
N SER A 934 72.90 -0.67 2.22
CA SER A 934 72.71 -1.06 3.67
C SER A 934 71.40 -0.75 4.48
N ARG A 935 71.37 -1.22 5.76
CA ARG A 935 70.25 -1.47 6.74
C ARG A 935 70.88 -1.67 8.18
N PRO A 936 70.21 -1.99 9.35
CA PRO A 936 68.89 -2.65 9.59
C PRO A 936 68.06 -2.21 10.87
N VAL A 937 66.92 -2.89 11.13
CA VAL A 937 66.28 -3.38 12.42
C VAL A 937 66.13 -2.48 13.70
N THR A 938 65.08 -2.81 14.48
CA THR A 938 64.58 -2.27 15.79
C THR A 938 65.54 -2.38 17.00
N PRO A 939 65.34 -1.59 18.10
CA PRO A 939 64.45 -1.98 19.22
C PRO A 939 63.75 -0.81 19.97
N GLY A 940 62.98 -1.11 21.03
CA GLY A 940 62.42 -0.14 22.00
C GLY A 940 63.15 -0.17 23.36
N PRO A 941 62.76 0.69 24.34
CA PRO A 941 62.24 0.15 25.61
C PRO A 941 61.12 0.99 26.28
N THR A 942 60.84 0.71 27.56
CA THR A 942 59.66 1.09 28.37
C THR A 942 59.90 2.20 29.42
N VAL A 943 58.82 2.54 30.18
CA VAL A 943 58.72 3.13 31.54
C VAL A 943 58.02 4.51 31.62
N THR A 944 57.36 4.73 32.78
CA THR A 944 56.28 5.67 33.14
C THR A 944 56.79 6.78 34.11
N PRO A 945 55.96 7.49 34.92
CA PRO A 945 54.67 8.19 34.73
C PRO A 945 54.71 9.69 35.17
N ARG A 946 53.60 10.44 35.02
CA ARG A 946 53.13 11.40 36.06
C ARG A 946 51.68 11.87 35.87
N ASP A 947 51.02 12.21 36.99
CA ASP A 947 49.59 12.46 37.12
C ASP A 947 49.18 13.94 37.16
N HIS A 948 47.91 14.22 36.81
CA HIS A 948 46.94 15.00 37.60
C HIS A 948 45.54 14.77 36.97
N ILE A 949 44.65 13.96 37.57
CA ILE A 949 43.72 14.30 38.68
C ILE A 949 42.79 15.47 38.33
N GLY A 950 41.46 15.24 38.28
CA GLY A 950 40.57 16.39 38.08
C GLY A 950 39.05 16.26 37.91
N LYS A 951 38.33 15.21 38.40
CA LYS A 951 37.00 15.35 39.07
C LYS A 951 36.27 14.03 39.37
N LEU A 952 35.86 13.89 40.63
CA LEU A 952 34.61 13.24 41.05
C LEU A 952 33.49 14.36 41.07
N GLN A 953 32.22 14.17 41.42
CA GLN A 953 31.52 13.05 42.06
C GLN A 953 29.99 13.22 41.88
N PHE A 954 29.26 12.13 41.54
CA PHE A 954 27.90 11.76 42.00
C PHE A 954 26.75 12.79 41.73
N ILE A 955 25.46 12.47 41.84
CA ILE A 955 24.75 11.30 42.40
C ILE A 955 24.00 10.55 41.29
#